data_AF-A0AAV1M7F5-F1
#
_entry.id   AF-A0AAV1M7F5-F1
#
_cell.length_a   1.000
_cell.length_b   1.000
_cell.length_c   1.000
_cell.angle_alpha   90.00
_cell.angle_beta   90.00
_cell.angle_gamma   90.00
#
_symmetry.space_group_name_H-M   'P 1'
#
loop_
_entity.id
_entity.type
_entity.pdbx_description
1 polymer ?
#
loop_
_entity_poly.entity_id
_entity_poly.type
_entity_poly.pdbx_seq_one_letter_code
_entity_poly.pdbx_strand_id
1 'polypeptide(L)'
;MSDRDRVTRIMCINCNICVNTLRRYRALELNIRVTTLLCSWVYPQIITEDDYVCEACRDLAMISVNHSLQEISGIDDQQPGPSHRGHVSVCLLCGCSILQRQSDRILRDNPTDLHQLMYTLIENRVAPRQVTETDKVCHPCWLRTQREARRTHDVNRPQSAIEEPSTADEPILAGVQSCISNEEVRHAPNGLTLPDYRRAANNNNRCVFKDCNSTTLHGISDKLRAVVLSNHNYYIPKLARVCSEHLSSNLWETLYYSANSLDTFTADQVQHVFSFIKINTTLDFENIFEMDDRVFEYWIGLTKEKFNSILEEVPRINETRKGCLGLAALLMKMRTGDSDERIATLVQVPRRTLENAIDKIREILLQDFVLQNLGIYQLSREQLLEHKLTIPHGIFGNENNTNGIVICDGTYIYINKSSNYMFQKQSYSLHKYRNLLKPFMIVACDGYIVDCFGPYKATTSDAEIMTNLFSEGSALRSYFRENDIFILDRGFRDSISFLEGCGYKPYMPESLIEGEHQLTTAQANRSRCVTICRWVVEAVNGHFKRDFKLFRQEYFHRSLPHMMQNFQIAAALLNRFGVRFVDNIYATEILEIIRQRMNLENNLANMVEARNMNRRTSYFQSITADRNNIVYFPILEMRDLILFALGMYQIRQARSYYGEHVRFHGGYRIEVCSEQFHSSEYDLRGSANGTTLIRGRIKSRHVTRRQYYVYILLENNIPGRTGITEYCCSCLVGRRTVGCCAHVMTLVWYLGWARHQQHISAPAEFLDGVIVREDDEE
;
A
#
# COMPACT_ATOMS: atom_id res chain seq x y z
N MET A 1 44.58 -7.83 -3.68
CA MET A 1 44.95 -6.52 -4.25
C MET A 1 44.38 -6.41 -5.67
N SER A 2 43.34 -5.61 -5.85
CA SER A 2 43.20 -4.65 -6.96
C SER A 2 42.04 -3.72 -6.59
N ASP A 3 42.37 -2.47 -6.28
CA ASP A 3 41.45 -1.38 -6.00
C ASP A 3 40.52 -1.17 -7.21
N ARG A 4 39.21 -1.19 -6.99
CA ARG A 4 38.26 -0.62 -7.96
C ARG A 4 38.02 0.84 -7.59
N ASP A 5 38.79 1.69 -8.25
CA ASP A 5 38.66 3.14 -8.24
C ASP A 5 37.20 3.60 -8.34
N ARG A 6 36.80 4.47 -7.41
CA ARG A 6 35.60 5.31 -7.59
C ARG A 6 35.85 6.18 -8.81
N VAL A 7 35.08 5.97 -9.88
CA VAL A 7 35.11 6.83 -11.07
C VAL A 7 34.87 8.28 -10.63
N THR A 8 35.90 9.11 -10.67
CA THR A 8 35.84 10.54 -10.41
C THR A 8 34.86 11.18 -11.41
N ARG A 9 33.97 12.03 -10.91
CA ARG A 9 33.05 12.78 -11.78
C ARG A 9 33.85 13.87 -12.48
N ILE A 10 33.96 13.77 -13.79
CA ILE A 10 34.60 14.75 -14.65
C ILE A 10 33.51 15.72 -15.11
N MET A 11 33.74 17.02 -14.90
CA MET A 11 32.79 18.09 -15.17
C MET A 11 33.30 18.94 -16.33
N CYS A 12 32.38 19.45 -17.15
CA CYS A 12 32.72 20.47 -18.13
C CYS A 12 33.08 21.78 -17.43
N ILE A 13 34.27 22.32 -17.67
CA ILE A 13 34.74 23.56 -17.02
C ILE A 13 33.86 24.79 -17.36
N ASN A 14 33.18 24.79 -18.51
CA ASN A 14 32.29 25.90 -18.90
C ASN A 14 30.85 25.74 -18.31
N CYS A 15 30.21 24.58 -18.51
CA CYS A 15 28.79 24.41 -18.18
C CYS A 15 28.50 23.53 -16.95
N ASN A 16 29.54 23.01 -16.28
CA ASN A 16 29.43 22.11 -15.14
C ASN A 16 28.52 20.89 -15.38
N ILE A 17 28.38 20.43 -16.63
CA ILE A 17 27.73 19.15 -16.92
C ILE A 17 28.70 17.99 -16.63
N CYS A 18 28.19 16.90 -16.07
CA CYS A 18 28.98 15.67 -15.92
C CYS A 18 29.25 15.07 -17.31
N VAL A 19 30.52 14.94 -17.68
CA VAL A 19 30.96 14.46 -19.00
C VAL A 19 31.50 13.03 -18.96
N ASN A 20 31.21 12.25 -17.91
CA ASN A 20 31.68 10.85 -17.82
C ASN A 20 31.12 9.96 -18.94
N THR A 21 29.90 10.26 -19.42
CA THR A 21 29.21 9.51 -20.49
C THR A 21 28.96 10.36 -21.73
N LEU A 22 29.47 11.60 -21.77
CA LEU A 22 29.32 12.52 -22.89
C LEU A 22 30.66 12.68 -23.61
N ARG A 23 30.61 13.03 -24.90
CA ARG A 23 31.81 13.37 -25.65
C ARG A 23 32.44 14.65 -25.05
N ARG A 24 33.72 14.56 -24.74
CA ARG A 24 34.49 15.59 -24.03
C ARG A 24 35.83 15.82 -24.72
N TYR A 25 36.33 17.03 -24.60
CA TYR A 25 37.57 17.49 -25.19
C TYR A 25 38.42 18.12 -24.08
N ARG A 26 39.73 17.87 -24.04
CA ARG A 26 40.61 18.59 -23.12
C ARG A 26 40.64 20.05 -23.56
N ALA A 27 40.39 20.96 -22.62
CA ALA A 27 40.20 22.37 -22.92
C ALA A 27 41.44 22.99 -23.59
N LEU A 28 42.64 22.61 -23.15
CA LEU A 28 43.91 23.09 -23.70
C LEU A 28 44.32 22.45 -25.04
N GLU A 29 43.73 21.31 -25.42
CA GLU A 29 44.00 20.64 -26.71
C GLU A 29 43.12 21.19 -27.86
N LEU A 30 42.18 22.09 -27.55
CA LEU A 30 41.39 22.77 -28.57
C LEU A 30 42.22 23.83 -29.31
N ASN A 31 41.69 24.29 -30.45
CA ASN A 31 42.32 25.37 -31.22
C ASN A 31 42.60 26.59 -30.33
N ILE A 32 43.79 27.20 -30.44
CA ILE A 32 44.24 28.30 -29.57
C ILE A 32 43.22 29.44 -29.43
N ARG A 33 42.48 29.77 -30.49
CA ARG A 33 41.43 30.81 -30.45
C ARG A 33 40.22 30.37 -29.63
N VAL A 34 39.83 29.11 -29.74
CA VAL A 34 38.75 28.49 -28.97
C VAL A 34 39.15 28.38 -27.50
N THR A 35 40.38 27.96 -27.21
CA THR A 35 40.92 27.90 -25.84
C THR A 35 40.99 29.28 -25.20
N THR A 36 41.44 30.30 -25.94
CA THR A 36 41.48 31.69 -25.45
C THR A 36 40.09 32.22 -25.13
N LEU A 37 39.10 31.94 -25.97
CA LEU A 37 37.70 32.32 -25.71
C LEU A 37 37.11 31.56 -24.51
N LEU A 38 37.43 30.28 -24.36
CA LEU A 38 37.00 29.51 -23.19
C LEU A 38 37.65 30.04 -21.91
N CYS A 39 38.93 30.42 -21.93
CA CYS A 39 39.61 31.07 -20.81
C CYS A 39 38.93 32.38 -20.40
N SER A 40 38.43 33.17 -21.36
CA SER A 40 37.68 34.39 -21.03
C SER A 40 36.30 34.09 -20.46
N TRP A 41 35.65 33.00 -20.89
CA TRP A 41 34.34 32.59 -20.34
C TRP A 41 34.40 32.09 -18.90
N VAL A 42 35.53 31.52 -18.48
CA VAL A 42 35.69 30.94 -17.13
C VAL A 42 36.56 31.79 -16.19
N TYR A 43 37.07 32.93 -16.65
CA TYR A 43 37.87 33.85 -15.83
C TYR A 43 37.14 34.25 -14.53
N PRO A 44 37.81 34.26 -13.35
CA PRO A 44 39.24 34.11 -13.12
C PRO A 44 39.71 32.67 -12.91
N GLN A 45 38.89 31.65 -13.17
CA GLN A 45 39.32 30.26 -13.13
C GLN A 45 40.33 30.00 -14.25
N ILE A 46 41.51 29.48 -13.88
CA ILE A 46 42.57 29.13 -14.84
C ILE A 46 42.29 27.71 -15.34
N ILE A 47 42.20 27.55 -16.66
CA ILE A 47 42.08 26.24 -17.30
C ILE A 47 43.41 25.48 -17.17
N THR A 48 43.34 24.25 -16.66
CA THR A 48 44.47 23.33 -16.45
C THR A 48 44.44 22.16 -17.46
N GLU A 49 45.49 21.33 -17.46
CA GLU A 49 45.59 20.17 -18.36
C GLU A 49 44.49 19.11 -18.12
N ASP A 50 43.92 19.08 -16.91
CA ASP A 50 42.87 18.13 -16.50
C ASP A 50 41.45 18.65 -16.74
N ASP A 51 41.31 19.86 -17.28
CA ASP A 51 40.01 20.46 -17.54
C ASP A 51 39.43 20.01 -18.88
N TYR A 52 38.15 19.64 -18.84
CA TYR A 52 37.41 19.16 -19.99
C TYR A 52 36.28 20.11 -20.36
N VAL A 53 35.96 20.18 -21.65
CA VAL A 53 34.80 20.88 -22.19
C VAL A 53 33.90 19.87 -22.90
N CYS A 54 32.58 19.95 -22.66
CA CYS A 54 31.62 19.10 -23.37
C CYS A 54 31.48 19.53 -24.84
N GLU A 55 31.04 18.60 -25.69
CA GLU A 55 30.83 18.85 -27.12
C GLU A 55 30.00 20.11 -27.40
N ALA A 56 28.86 20.29 -26.73
CA ALA A 56 28.02 21.47 -26.95
C ALA A 56 28.72 22.80 -26.60
N CYS A 57 29.58 22.83 -25.57
CA CYS A 57 30.33 24.03 -25.22
C CYS A 57 31.50 24.27 -26.19
N ARG A 58 32.11 23.19 -26.70
CA ARG A 58 33.15 23.27 -27.73
C ARG A 58 32.59 23.81 -29.03
N ASP A 59 31.43 23.29 -29.47
CA ASP A 59 30.81 23.70 -30.73
C ASP A 59 30.34 25.15 -30.67
N LEU A 60 29.78 25.57 -29.52
CA LEU A 60 29.42 26.96 -29.28
C LEU A 60 30.63 27.90 -29.35
N ALA A 61 31.75 27.53 -28.74
CA ALA A 61 32.98 28.31 -28.81
C ALA A 61 33.54 28.34 -30.23
N MET A 62 33.46 27.25 -30.98
CA MET A 62 33.86 27.22 -32.40
C MET A 62 32.98 28.10 -33.28
N ILE A 63 31.65 28.08 -33.10
CA ILE A 63 30.73 28.96 -33.82
C ILE A 63 31.05 30.42 -33.52
N SER A 64 31.28 30.76 -32.25
CA SER A 64 31.62 32.12 -31.83
C SER A 64 32.93 32.60 -32.46
N VAL A 65 33.98 31.78 -32.42
CA VAL A 65 35.28 32.09 -33.07
C VAL A 65 35.12 32.24 -34.59
N ASN A 66 34.29 31.41 -35.22
CA ASN A 66 34.05 31.47 -36.67
C ASN A 66 33.25 32.72 -37.06
N HIS A 67 32.29 33.16 -36.24
CA HIS A 67 31.56 34.42 -36.44
C HIS A 67 32.50 35.63 -36.34
N SER A 68 33.35 35.67 -35.31
CA SER A 68 34.36 36.73 -35.15
C SER A 68 35.40 36.77 -36.28
N LEU A 69 35.56 35.67 -37.04
CA LEU A 69 36.44 35.63 -38.22
C LEU A 69 35.76 36.11 -39.51
N GLN A 70 34.43 36.10 -39.57
CA GLN A 70 33.65 36.62 -40.69
C GLN A 70 33.42 38.15 -40.59
N GLU A 71 33.58 38.74 -39.40
CA GLU A 71 33.37 40.17 -39.11
C GLU A 71 34.66 41.03 -39.21
N ILE A 72 35.67 40.63 -40.00
CA ILE A 72 36.83 41.50 -40.34
C ILE A 72 36.43 42.59 -41.38
N SER A 73 35.20 43.11 -41.30
CA SER A 73 34.74 44.26 -42.09
C SER A 73 33.76 45.12 -41.31
N GLY A 74 34.21 45.67 -40.18
CA GLY A 74 33.45 46.68 -39.45
C GLY A 74 33.97 46.84 -38.03
N ILE A 75 34.61 47.96 -37.77
CA ILE A 75 35.04 48.37 -36.44
C ILE A 75 33.78 48.63 -35.61
N ASP A 76 33.59 47.89 -34.53
CA ASP A 76 32.90 48.43 -33.35
C ASP A 76 33.40 47.72 -32.08
N ASP A 77 33.81 48.53 -31.10
CA ASP A 77 34.25 48.12 -29.77
C ASP A 77 33.06 47.49 -29.01
N GLN A 78 33.07 46.17 -28.83
CA GLN A 78 32.16 45.50 -27.90
C GLN A 78 32.93 44.70 -26.86
N GLN A 79 32.70 45.09 -25.61
CA GLN A 79 33.19 44.45 -24.39
C GLN A 79 32.88 42.94 -24.35
N PRO A 80 33.67 42.14 -23.60
CA PRO A 80 33.46 40.70 -23.48
C PRO A 80 32.07 40.38 -22.89
N GLY A 81 31.17 39.85 -23.73
CA GLY A 81 29.83 39.44 -23.33
C GLY A 81 29.81 38.21 -22.40
N PRO A 82 28.72 38.00 -21.65
CA PRO A 82 28.61 36.96 -20.62
C PRO A 82 28.75 35.53 -21.18
N SER A 83 29.35 34.63 -20.41
CA SER A 83 29.57 33.20 -20.73
C SER A 83 28.34 32.51 -21.34
N HIS A 84 28.38 32.15 -22.62
CA HIS A 84 27.31 31.39 -23.27
C HIS A 84 27.48 29.88 -23.01
N ARG A 85 26.39 29.19 -22.65
CA ARG A 85 26.37 27.73 -22.41
C ARG A 85 25.87 26.96 -23.62
N GLY A 86 26.53 25.84 -23.93
CA GLY A 86 26.04 24.90 -24.94
C GLY A 86 24.77 24.13 -24.53
N HIS A 87 24.44 24.07 -23.24
CA HIS A 87 23.23 23.40 -22.74
C HIS A 87 22.34 24.39 -21.96
N VAL A 88 21.09 24.54 -22.41
CA VAL A 88 20.08 25.45 -21.82
C VAL A 88 19.11 24.76 -20.86
N SER A 89 18.95 23.44 -20.94
CA SER A 89 18.02 22.67 -20.10
C SER A 89 18.75 21.77 -19.10
N VAL A 90 19.68 22.37 -18.35
CA VAL A 90 20.44 21.70 -17.28
C VAL A 90 20.36 22.51 -15.99
N CYS A 91 20.31 21.80 -14.87
CA CYS A 91 20.36 22.45 -13.56
C CYS A 91 21.74 23.08 -13.33
N LEU A 92 21.74 24.34 -12.91
CA LEU A 92 22.93 25.14 -12.68
C LEU A 92 23.90 24.53 -11.65
N LEU A 93 23.40 23.81 -10.63
CA LEU A 93 24.21 23.27 -9.53
C LEU A 93 24.67 21.82 -9.74
N CYS A 94 23.81 20.92 -10.23
CA CYS A 94 24.16 19.49 -10.43
C CYS A 94 24.60 19.16 -11.85
N GLY A 95 24.40 20.06 -12.82
CA GLY A 95 24.58 19.77 -14.24
C GLY A 95 23.58 18.75 -14.82
N CYS A 96 22.59 18.31 -14.05
CA CYS A 96 21.64 17.29 -14.46
C CYS A 96 20.51 17.85 -15.35
N SER A 97 20.08 17.10 -16.36
CA SER A 97 19.03 17.52 -17.30
C SER A 97 17.70 17.84 -16.58
N ILE A 98 17.06 18.94 -16.96
CA ILE A 98 15.78 19.42 -16.42
C ILE A 98 14.60 19.36 -17.41
N LEU A 99 14.80 18.81 -18.61
CA LEU A 99 13.76 18.73 -19.67
C LEU A 99 12.47 17.98 -19.26
N GLN A 100 12.55 17.05 -18.31
CA GLN A 100 11.40 16.28 -17.78
C GLN A 100 11.40 16.24 -16.25
N ARG A 101 12.00 17.24 -15.61
CA ARG A 101 12.11 17.30 -14.14
C ARG A 101 11.65 18.66 -13.64
N GLN A 102 11.00 18.65 -12.48
CA GLN A 102 10.65 19.88 -11.79
C GLN A 102 11.92 20.71 -11.53
N SER A 103 11.87 21.99 -11.91
CA SER A 103 12.97 22.93 -11.79
C SER A 103 12.46 24.30 -11.38
N ASP A 104 13.28 25.02 -10.64
CA ASP A 104 12.99 26.30 -10.04
C ASP A 104 13.86 27.39 -10.68
N ARG A 105 13.24 28.53 -11.02
CA ARG A 105 13.97 29.73 -11.45
C ARG A 105 14.66 30.35 -10.24
N ILE A 106 15.91 30.75 -10.46
CA ILE A 106 16.77 31.28 -9.39
C ILE A 106 16.43 32.74 -9.12
N LEU A 107 16.34 33.54 -10.18
CA LEU A 107 15.83 34.91 -10.13
C LEU A 107 14.30 34.90 -10.18
N ARG A 108 13.65 35.59 -9.23
CA ARG A 108 12.19 35.71 -9.12
C ARG A 108 11.79 37.18 -9.05
N ASP A 109 10.64 37.50 -9.61
CA ASP A 109 10.00 38.80 -9.42
C ASP A 109 9.53 38.89 -7.94
N ASN A 110 9.97 39.94 -7.22
CA ASN A 110 9.72 40.17 -5.79
C ASN A 110 10.28 39.08 -4.83
N PRO A 111 11.62 39.00 -4.62
CA PRO A 111 12.22 38.01 -3.73
C PRO A 111 11.97 38.32 -2.25
N THR A 112 11.64 37.29 -1.46
CA THR A 112 11.64 37.36 0.02
C THR A 112 13.07 37.31 0.56
N ASP A 113 13.30 37.67 1.82
CA ASP A 113 14.62 37.62 2.47
C ASP A 113 15.28 36.22 2.36
N LEU A 114 14.46 35.16 2.51
CA LEU A 114 14.92 33.79 2.31
C LEU A 114 15.36 33.53 0.85
N HIS A 115 14.63 34.07 -0.13
CA HIS A 115 15.00 33.95 -1.54
C HIS A 115 16.28 34.73 -1.86
N GLN A 116 16.49 35.91 -1.27
CA GLN A 116 17.74 36.65 -1.43
C GLN A 116 18.93 35.87 -0.85
N LEU A 117 18.77 35.27 0.33
CA LEU A 117 19.81 34.43 0.93
C LEU A 117 20.10 33.17 0.09
N MET A 118 19.07 32.55 -0.47
CA MET A 118 19.23 31.45 -1.42
C MET A 118 19.95 31.88 -2.69
N TYR A 119 19.66 33.07 -3.22
CA TYR A 119 20.36 33.64 -4.37
C TYR A 119 21.86 33.80 -4.06
N THR A 120 22.23 34.42 -2.95
CA THR A 120 23.63 34.58 -2.53
C THR A 120 24.35 33.24 -2.36
N LEU A 121 23.68 32.23 -1.78
CA LEU A 121 24.25 30.88 -1.65
C LEU A 121 24.50 30.21 -3.00
N ILE A 122 23.60 30.41 -3.97
CA ILE A 122 23.75 29.86 -5.31
C ILE A 122 24.85 30.60 -6.06
N GLU A 123 24.86 31.93 -6.02
CA GLU A 123 25.86 32.80 -6.63
C GLU A 123 27.28 32.42 -6.16
N ASN A 124 27.48 32.24 -4.86
CA ASN A 124 28.76 31.79 -4.30
C ASN A 124 29.20 30.40 -4.80
N ARG A 125 28.26 29.51 -5.11
CA ARG A 125 28.56 28.14 -5.59
C ARG A 125 28.89 28.08 -7.06
N VAL A 126 28.46 29.08 -7.82
CA VAL A 126 28.67 29.12 -9.26
C VAL A 126 29.70 30.17 -9.66
N ALA A 127 30.13 31.01 -8.71
CA ALA A 127 31.21 31.95 -8.88
C ALA A 127 32.43 31.27 -9.55
N PRO A 128 33.01 31.88 -10.59
CA PRO A 128 32.82 33.28 -11.02
C PRO A 128 31.65 33.56 -11.97
N ARG A 129 30.85 32.55 -12.33
CA ARG A 129 29.70 32.72 -13.21
C ARG A 129 28.61 33.57 -12.53
N GLN A 130 28.14 34.59 -13.21
CA GLN A 130 26.93 35.32 -12.81
C GLN A 130 25.66 34.52 -13.14
N VAL A 131 24.71 34.52 -12.22
CA VAL A 131 23.40 33.90 -12.41
C VAL A 131 22.56 34.75 -13.37
N THR A 132 21.98 34.14 -14.40
CA THR A 132 21.14 34.82 -15.39
C THR A 132 19.65 34.49 -15.23
N GLU A 133 18.76 35.25 -15.87
CA GLU A 133 17.30 35.01 -15.81
C GLU A 133 16.88 33.65 -16.40
N THR A 134 17.70 33.09 -17.29
CA THR A 134 17.46 31.78 -17.90
C THR A 134 17.91 30.61 -17.02
N ASP A 135 18.69 30.88 -15.96
CA ASP A 135 19.23 29.84 -15.11
C ASP A 135 18.17 29.20 -14.21
N LYS A 136 18.18 27.87 -14.21
CA LYS A 136 17.30 27.05 -13.38
C LYS A 136 18.11 26.06 -12.57
N VAL A 137 17.61 25.73 -11.39
CA VAL A 137 18.10 24.59 -10.62
C VAL A 137 17.02 23.51 -10.56
N CYS A 138 17.42 22.25 -10.52
CA CYS A 138 16.47 21.17 -10.28
C CYS A 138 15.90 21.29 -8.87
N HIS A 139 14.66 20.84 -8.69
CA HIS A 139 13.96 20.94 -7.41
C HIS A 139 14.76 20.39 -6.20
N PRO A 140 15.51 19.26 -6.32
CA PRO A 140 16.38 18.79 -5.22
C PRO A 140 17.50 19.77 -4.83
N CYS A 141 18.11 20.47 -5.81
CA CYS A 141 19.15 21.46 -5.54
C CYS A 141 18.54 22.74 -4.94
N TRP A 142 17.33 23.10 -5.37
CA TRP A 142 16.56 24.21 -4.78
C TRP A 142 16.25 23.95 -3.30
N LEU A 143 15.67 22.79 -2.98
CA LEU A 143 15.34 22.39 -1.60
C LEU A 143 16.58 22.31 -0.71
N ARG A 144 17.72 21.83 -1.24
CA ARG A 144 18.99 21.81 -0.50
C ARG A 144 19.45 23.21 -0.14
N THR A 145 19.42 24.13 -1.10
CA THR A 145 19.79 25.54 -0.89
C THR A 145 18.83 26.23 0.09
N GLN A 146 17.52 25.93 0.00
CA GLN A 146 16.52 26.48 0.91
C GLN A 146 16.74 26.05 2.37
N ARG A 147 17.08 24.78 2.61
CA ARG A 147 17.39 24.29 3.97
C ARG A 147 18.62 24.98 4.55
N GLU A 148 19.60 25.27 3.71
CA GLU A 148 20.83 25.95 4.11
C GLU A 148 20.58 27.42 4.42
N ALA A 149 19.85 28.13 3.56
CA ALA A 149 19.41 29.49 3.82
C ALA A 149 18.62 29.61 5.13
N ARG A 150 17.70 28.68 5.41
CA ARG A 150 16.94 28.68 6.68
C ARG A 150 17.84 28.50 7.90
N ARG A 151 18.86 27.63 7.82
CA ARG A 151 19.84 27.46 8.91
C ARG A 151 20.63 28.73 9.16
N THR A 152 21.06 29.43 8.11
CA THR A 152 21.83 30.68 8.26
C THR A 152 20.94 31.84 8.75
N HIS A 153 19.65 31.83 8.40
CA HIS A 153 18.66 32.83 8.83
C HIS A 153 18.29 32.70 10.33
N ASP A 154 18.21 31.49 10.88
CA ASP A 154 17.89 31.26 12.30
C ASP A 154 19.03 31.63 13.27
N VAL A 155 20.28 31.73 12.81
CA VAL A 155 21.44 32.07 13.65
C VAL A 155 21.56 33.59 13.90
N ASN A 156 20.96 34.43 13.05
CA ASN A 156 21.14 35.89 13.06
C ASN A 156 19.97 36.70 13.65
N ARG A 157 19.04 36.07 14.38
CA ARG A 157 17.92 36.80 15.00
C ARG A 157 18.32 37.38 16.37
N PRO A 158 18.26 38.71 16.61
CA PRO A 158 18.59 39.30 17.91
C PRO A 158 17.62 38.82 19.00
N GLN A 159 18.15 38.37 20.14
CA GLN A 159 17.37 38.04 21.33
C GLN A 159 16.81 39.31 21.98
N SER A 160 15.49 39.45 21.98
CA SER A 160 14.78 40.45 22.78
C SER A 160 14.41 39.86 24.15
N ALA A 161 14.71 40.63 25.19
CA ALA A 161 14.64 40.34 26.62
C ALA A 161 13.32 39.71 27.11
N ILE A 162 13.45 38.75 28.02
CA ILE A 162 12.36 38.27 28.88
C ILE A 162 12.70 38.73 30.30
N GLU A 163 11.85 39.58 30.85
CA GLU A 163 11.84 39.99 32.25
C GLU A 163 11.34 38.84 33.13
N GLU A 164 12.06 38.56 34.21
CA GLU A 164 11.71 37.61 35.25
C GLU A 164 10.59 38.15 36.17
N PRO A 165 9.73 37.28 36.73
CA PRO A 165 9.10 37.53 38.01
C PRO A 165 9.68 36.64 39.13
N SER A 166 9.93 37.31 40.24
CA SER A 166 10.59 36.90 41.47
C SER A 166 9.73 36.12 42.48
N THR A 167 10.38 35.16 43.16
CA THR A 167 10.33 34.76 44.60
C THR A 167 9.00 34.37 45.28
N ALA A 168 8.91 33.11 45.75
CA ALA A 168 8.87 32.64 47.16
C ALA A 168 7.43 32.27 47.59
N ASP A 169 7.08 31.19 48.30
CA ASP A 169 7.69 30.38 49.36
C ASP A 169 7.14 28.93 49.34
N GLU A 170 7.92 27.94 49.79
CA GLU A 170 7.39 26.81 50.60
C GLU A 170 8.53 26.09 51.37
N PRO A 171 8.39 25.83 52.69
CA PRO A 171 9.42 25.16 53.49
C PRO A 171 9.20 23.65 53.67
N ILE A 172 10.27 22.90 53.40
CA ILE A 172 10.89 21.80 54.17
C ILE A 172 9.97 20.88 55.02
N LEU A 173 9.97 19.57 54.70
CA LEU A 173 10.30 18.53 55.70
C LEU A 173 11.12 17.38 55.09
N ALA A 174 12.14 17.01 55.84
CA ALA A 174 13.28 16.19 55.48
C ALA A 174 13.13 14.69 55.83
N GLY A 175 14.05 13.91 55.26
CA GLY A 175 14.38 12.52 55.60
C GLY A 175 15.11 11.85 54.43
N VAL A 176 16.36 12.18 54.07
CA VAL A 176 17.65 11.82 54.74
C VAL A 176 17.78 10.30 54.92
N GLN A 177 18.78 9.56 54.45
CA GLN A 177 20.02 9.76 53.67
C GLN A 177 20.45 8.34 53.22
N SER A 178 20.73 8.08 51.95
CA SER A 178 22.05 8.16 51.27
C SER A 178 23.08 7.09 51.64
N CYS A 179 23.65 6.47 50.62
CA CYS A 179 25.10 6.29 50.56
C CYS A 179 25.61 6.50 49.11
N ILE A 180 26.06 7.73 48.87
CA ILE A 180 27.24 8.16 48.11
C ILE A 180 27.41 7.58 46.69
N SER A 181 27.06 8.38 45.68
CA SER A 181 27.60 8.29 44.32
C SER A 181 28.59 9.42 44.10
N ASN A 182 29.85 9.07 43.84
CA ASN A 182 30.82 9.99 43.24
C ASN A 182 30.41 10.27 41.79
N GLU A 183 30.51 11.54 41.41
CA GLU A 183 30.33 12.02 40.05
C GLU A 183 31.41 11.45 39.11
N GLU A 184 30.98 10.80 38.03
CA GLU A 184 31.72 10.80 36.76
C GLU A 184 30.73 10.97 35.59
N VAL A 185 30.80 12.16 34.98
CA VAL A 185 30.62 12.46 33.55
C VAL A 185 29.54 11.69 32.79
N ARG A 186 28.36 12.31 32.63
CA ARG A 186 27.41 11.92 31.57
C ARG A 186 27.92 12.42 30.22
N HIS A 187 28.67 11.58 29.50
CA HIS A 187 28.85 11.76 28.06
C HIS A 187 27.51 11.62 27.33
N ALA A 188 27.16 12.62 26.53
CA ALA A 188 26.06 12.56 25.58
C ALA A 188 26.30 11.42 24.57
N PRO A 189 25.29 10.59 24.23
CA PRO A 189 25.49 9.58 23.19
C PRO A 189 25.49 10.29 21.84
N ASN A 190 26.69 10.44 21.26
CA ASN A 190 26.92 10.87 19.89
C ASN A 190 26.12 10.03 18.89
N GLY A 191 24.95 10.52 18.47
CA GLY A 191 24.14 9.93 17.42
C GLY A 191 24.60 10.39 16.03
N LEU A 192 25.06 9.46 15.19
CA LEU A 192 25.39 9.71 13.80
C LEU A 192 24.12 9.67 12.95
N THR A 193 23.78 10.75 12.25
CA THR A 193 22.65 10.74 11.31
C THR A 193 23.09 10.24 9.94
N LEU A 194 22.49 9.15 9.44
CA LEU A 194 22.74 8.63 8.10
C LEU A 194 21.56 9.01 7.18
N PRO A 195 21.74 9.88 6.17
CA PRO A 195 20.62 10.43 5.39
C PRO A 195 19.90 9.40 4.52
N ASP A 196 20.64 8.42 4.00
CA ASP A 196 20.11 7.41 3.07
C ASP A 196 19.76 6.09 3.76
N TYR A 197 20.15 5.92 5.03
CA TYR A 197 19.91 4.71 5.80
C TYR A 197 18.93 4.98 6.93
N ARG A 198 18.09 3.99 7.20
CA ARG A 198 17.13 4.01 8.28
C ARG A 198 17.35 2.82 9.20
N ARG A 199 16.82 2.87 10.41
CA ARG A 199 16.87 1.76 11.35
C ARG A 199 15.61 1.60 12.17
N ALA A 200 15.42 0.38 12.65
CA ALA A 200 14.46 0.10 13.69
C ALA A 200 14.90 0.63 15.06
N ALA A 201 13.93 0.78 15.95
CA ALA A 201 14.19 0.91 17.37
C ALA A 201 14.85 -0.37 17.91
N ASN A 202 15.83 -0.21 18.81
CA ASN A 202 16.54 -1.34 19.43
C ASN A 202 15.79 -1.80 20.69
N ASN A 203 14.67 -2.51 20.52
CA ASN A 203 13.89 -3.07 21.62
C ASN A 203 13.56 -4.54 21.35
N ASN A 204 13.39 -5.33 22.41
CA ASN A 204 13.05 -6.76 22.37
C ASN A 204 11.56 -7.05 22.64
N ASN A 205 10.81 -6.06 23.12
CA ASN A 205 9.42 -6.26 23.59
C ASN A 205 8.37 -6.06 22.49
N ARG A 206 8.75 -5.60 21.30
CA ARG A 206 7.83 -5.36 20.19
C ARG A 206 8.40 -5.89 18.89
N CYS A 207 7.50 -6.22 17.96
CA CYS A 207 7.89 -6.50 16.58
C CYS A 207 8.47 -5.23 15.94
N VAL A 208 9.44 -5.41 15.03
CA VAL A 208 10.03 -4.34 14.22
C VAL A 208 9.00 -3.61 13.34
N PHE A 209 7.93 -4.30 12.96
CA PHE A 209 6.79 -3.72 12.26
C PHE A 209 5.89 -2.96 13.23
N LYS A 210 5.60 -1.71 12.88
CA LYS A 210 4.75 -0.81 13.68
C LYS A 210 3.33 -1.41 13.83
N ASP A 211 2.69 -1.12 14.96
CA ASP A 211 1.30 -1.50 15.28
C ASP A 211 1.04 -3.02 15.31
N CYS A 212 2.11 -3.83 15.41
CA CYS A 212 2.00 -5.26 15.61
C CYS A 212 1.73 -5.59 17.08
N ASN A 213 0.65 -6.32 17.35
CA ASN A 213 0.23 -6.74 18.69
C ASN A 213 0.60 -8.20 19.00
N SER A 214 1.50 -8.81 18.22
CA SER A 214 1.90 -10.20 18.44
C SER A 214 2.78 -10.33 19.67
N THR A 215 2.49 -11.31 20.51
CA THR A 215 3.25 -11.64 21.72
C THR A 215 4.39 -12.62 21.44
N THR A 216 4.31 -13.39 20.36
CA THR A 216 5.33 -14.38 19.97
C THR A 216 6.34 -13.73 19.03
N LEU A 217 7.55 -13.50 19.55
CA LEU A 217 8.60 -12.74 18.89
C LEU A 217 9.88 -13.57 18.71
N HIS A 218 10.45 -13.51 17.51
CA HIS A 218 11.65 -14.23 17.13
C HIS A 218 12.85 -13.29 17.00
N GLY A 219 14.04 -13.79 17.34
CA GLY A 219 15.30 -13.16 16.98
C GLY A 219 15.45 -13.04 15.46
N ILE A 220 16.32 -12.14 15.00
CA ILE A 220 16.66 -11.98 13.58
C ILE A 220 18.14 -12.40 13.44
N SER A 221 18.52 -13.14 12.40
CA SER A 221 19.91 -13.60 12.18
C SER A 221 20.73 -12.47 11.56
N ASP A 222 22.05 -12.42 11.81
CA ASP A 222 22.92 -11.39 11.21
C ASP A 222 22.96 -11.49 9.68
N LYS A 223 22.82 -12.69 9.13
CA LYS A 223 22.66 -12.90 7.69
C LYS A 223 21.39 -12.21 7.16
N LEU A 224 20.24 -12.38 7.80
CA LEU A 224 19.01 -11.68 7.41
C LEU A 224 19.13 -10.16 7.63
N ARG A 225 19.78 -9.70 8.70
CA ARG A 225 20.07 -8.26 8.91
C ARG A 225 20.88 -7.68 7.76
N ALA A 226 21.94 -8.37 7.34
CA ALA A 226 22.78 -7.94 6.22
C ALA A 226 21.98 -7.88 4.91
N VAL A 227 21.12 -8.87 4.65
CA VAL A 227 20.23 -8.88 3.46
C VAL A 227 19.25 -7.72 3.48
N VAL A 228 18.58 -7.45 4.61
CA VAL A 228 17.63 -6.33 4.72
C VAL A 228 18.34 -4.99 4.58
N LEU A 229 19.51 -4.84 5.20
CA LEU A 229 20.32 -3.63 5.07
C LEU A 229 20.75 -3.37 3.63
N SER A 230 21.28 -4.38 2.95
CA SER A 230 21.78 -4.28 1.58
C SER A 230 20.66 -3.99 0.57
N ASN A 231 19.50 -4.63 0.72
CA ASN A 231 18.41 -4.50 -0.24
C ASN A 231 17.50 -3.30 0.01
N HIS A 232 17.33 -2.88 1.27
CA HIS A 232 16.32 -1.88 1.66
C HIS A 232 16.91 -0.66 2.36
N ASN A 233 18.25 -0.54 2.46
CA ASN A 233 18.94 0.50 3.23
C ASN A 233 18.41 0.63 4.67
N TYR A 234 17.97 -0.50 5.25
CA TYR A 234 17.31 -0.53 6.56
C TYR A 234 18.07 -1.44 7.54
N TYR A 235 18.59 -0.85 8.60
CA TYR A 235 19.31 -1.57 9.65
C TYR A 235 18.37 -2.07 10.74
N ILE A 236 18.53 -3.34 11.08
CA ILE A 236 17.81 -4.00 12.16
C ILE A 236 18.78 -4.23 13.33
N PRO A 237 18.59 -3.55 14.48
CA PRO A 237 19.44 -3.73 15.65
C PRO A 237 19.42 -5.16 16.23
N LYS A 238 20.42 -5.49 17.06
CA LYS A 238 20.57 -6.82 17.69
C LYS A 238 19.37 -7.24 18.55
N LEU A 239 18.79 -6.30 19.31
CA LEU A 239 17.66 -6.60 20.18
C LEU A 239 16.32 -6.60 19.45
N ALA A 240 16.24 -6.06 18.23
CA ALA A 240 15.00 -6.07 17.46
C ALA A 240 14.48 -7.50 17.26
N ARG A 241 13.16 -7.65 17.31
CA ARG A 241 12.45 -8.91 17.13
C ARG A 241 11.37 -8.78 16.07
N VAL A 242 10.90 -9.91 15.55
CA VAL A 242 9.82 -9.98 14.54
C VAL A 242 8.87 -11.14 14.87
N CYS A 243 7.56 -10.97 14.66
CA CYS A 243 6.61 -12.07 14.83
C CYS A 243 6.58 -12.99 13.61
N SER A 244 6.03 -14.21 13.76
CA SER A 244 5.93 -15.19 12.67
C SER A 244 5.19 -14.65 11.44
N GLU A 245 4.09 -13.91 11.66
CA GLU A 245 3.28 -13.33 10.58
C GLU A 245 4.06 -12.30 9.77
N HIS A 246 4.77 -11.38 10.42
CA HIS A 246 5.53 -10.36 9.71
C HIS A 246 6.79 -10.93 9.06
N LEU A 247 7.41 -11.93 9.70
CA LEU A 247 8.52 -12.68 9.13
C LEU A 247 8.10 -13.35 7.81
N SER A 248 6.94 -14.00 7.77
CA SER A 248 6.39 -14.65 6.57
C SER A 248 5.83 -13.65 5.54
N SER A 249 5.31 -12.50 5.99
CA SER A 249 4.79 -11.45 5.09
C SER A 249 5.87 -10.86 4.18
N ASN A 250 7.12 -10.85 4.64
CA ASN A 250 8.30 -10.39 3.89
C ASN A 250 8.18 -8.98 3.30
N LEU A 251 7.50 -8.08 4.02
CA LEU A 251 7.28 -6.68 3.64
C LEU A 251 8.38 -5.76 4.21
N TRP A 252 9.63 -6.21 4.27
CA TRP A 252 10.74 -5.47 4.87
C TRP A 252 11.01 -4.11 4.21
N GLU A 253 10.69 -3.97 2.92
CA GLU A 253 10.79 -2.71 2.18
C GLU A 253 9.91 -1.58 2.78
N THR A 254 8.85 -1.95 3.49
CA THR A 254 7.90 -0.99 4.09
C THR A 254 8.47 -0.33 5.34
N LEU A 255 9.45 -0.97 6.00
CA LEU A 255 10.03 -0.48 7.24
C LEU A 255 10.77 0.84 7.05
N TYR A 256 11.40 1.04 5.88
CA TYR A 256 12.12 2.27 5.56
C TYR A 256 11.24 3.51 5.73
N TYR A 257 10.00 3.43 5.24
CA TYR A 257 9.01 4.51 5.26
C TYR A 257 8.11 4.50 6.50
N SER A 258 8.33 3.57 7.44
CA SER A 258 7.50 3.46 8.63
C SER A 258 7.75 4.64 9.57
N ALA A 259 6.70 5.13 10.23
CA ALA A 259 6.83 6.26 11.16
C ALA A 259 7.71 5.98 12.40
N ASN A 260 7.99 4.71 12.72
CA ASN A 260 8.93 4.33 13.80
C ASN A 260 10.37 4.10 13.29
N SER A 261 10.64 4.42 12.03
CA SER A 261 11.95 4.37 11.38
C SER A 261 12.80 5.57 11.82
N LEU A 262 14.04 5.30 12.24
CA LEU A 262 14.97 6.31 12.76
C LEU A 262 16.16 6.47 11.80
N ASP A 263 16.74 7.67 11.69
CA ASP A 263 17.97 7.96 10.92
C ASP A 263 19.21 8.18 11.78
N THR A 264 19.06 8.27 13.09
CA THR A 264 20.18 8.42 14.05
C THR A 264 20.72 7.07 14.49
N PHE A 265 22.01 6.81 14.33
CA PHE A 265 22.71 5.57 14.68
C PHE A 265 23.73 5.81 15.78
N THR A 266 23.95 4.82 16.65
CA THR A 266 25.08 4.85 17.60
C THR A 266 26.33 4.26 16.95
N ALA A 267 27.50 4.59 17.50
CA ALA A 267 28.77 4.02 17.04
C ALA A 267 28.73 2.48 17.02
N ASP A 268 28.17 1.84 18.05
CA ASP A 268 28.02 0.38 18.13
C ASP A 268 27.15 -0.19 17.01
N GLN A 269 26.10 0.54 16.62
CA GLN A 269 25.22 0.13 15.53
C GLN A 269 25.93 0.24 14.18
N VAL A 270 26.73 1.29 13.98
CA VAL A 270 27.55 1.46 12.78
C VAL A 270 28.64 0.38 12.71
N GLN A 271 29.29 0.05 13.83
CA GLN A 271 30.25 -1.06 13.91
C GLN A 271 29.57 -2.40 13.60
N HIS A 272 28.34 -2.62 14.08
CA HIS A 272 27.57 -3.81 13.74
C HIS A 272 27.26 -3.89 12.25
N VAL A 273 26.93 -2.77 11.59
CA VAL A 273 26.79 -2.72 10.12
C VAL A 273 28.09 -3.15 9.43
N PHE A 274 29.23 -2.64 9.87
CA PHE A 274 30.53 -3.02 9.29
C PHE A 274 30.90 -4.49 9.53
N SER A 275 30.37 -5.13 10.57
CA SER A 275 30.54 -6.57 10.79
C SER A 275 29.94 -7.41 9.65
N PHE A 276 28.97 -6.87 8.90
CA PHE A 276 28.35 -7.55 7.77
C PHE A 276 29.21 -7.56 6.50
N ILE A 277 30.27 -6.75 6.41
CA ILE A 277 31.17 -6.74 5.24
C ILE A 277 31.80 -8.12 5.00
N LYS A 278 31.99 -8.91 6.07
CA LYS A 278 32.53 -10.28 5.98
C LYS A 278 31.47 -11.33 5.64
N ILE A 279 30.20 -10.98 5.69
CA ILE A 279 29.10 -11.89 5.35
C ILE A 279 28.92 -11.82 3.84
N ASN A 280 29.55 -12.75 3.10
CA ASN A 280 29.23 -12.96 1.70
C ASN A 280 27.79 -13.50 1.64
N THR A 281 26.83 -12.65 1.29
CA THR A 281 25.43 -13.04 1.08
C THR A 281 25.20 -13.65 -0.31
N THR A 282 26.19 -14.38 -0.83
CA THR A 282 26.04 -15.10 -2.10
C THR A 282 25.00 -16.19 -1.88
N LEU A 283 23.92 -16.16 -2.66
CA LEU A 283 22.87 -17.16 -2.57
C LEU A 283 23.33 -18.37 -3.37
N ASP A 284 23.77 -19.40 -2.67
CA ASP A 284 24.17 -20.67 -3.27
C ASP A 284 22.98 -21.63 -3.27
N PHE A 285 22.27 -21.68 -4.40
CA PHE A 285 21.16 -22.59 -4.61
C PHE A 285 21.57 -23.98 -5.09
N GLU A 286 22.87 -24.24 -5.25
CA GLU A 286 23.36 -25.61 -5.39
C GLU A 286 23.56 -26.24 -4.00
N ASN A 287 23.84 -25.43 -2.97
CA ASN A 287 23.96 -25.86 -1.56
C ASN A 287 22.90 -25.24 -0.64
N ILE A 288 21.62 -25.39 -1.00
CA ILE A 288 20.47 -24.79 -0.29
C ILE A 288 20.49 -25.11 1.22
N PHE A 289 20.90 -26.32 1.60
CA PHE A 289 20.88 -26.75 2.99
C PHE A 289 21.83 -25.95 3.89
N GLU A 290 22.91 -25.39 3.35
CA GLU A 290 23.88 -24.58 4.09
C GLU A 290 23.44 -23.11 4.25
N MET A 291 22.43 -22.68 3.51
CA MET A 291 21.89 -21.32 3.63
C MET A 291 21.20 -21.11 4.98
N ASP A 292 21.14 -19.88 5.46
CA ASP A 292 20.33 -19.57 6.66
C ASP A 292 18.85 -19.66 6.33
N ASP A 293 18.07 -20.36 7.14
CA ASP A 293 16.66 -20.65 6.87
C ASP A 293 15.83 -19.37 6.65
N ARG A 294 16.12 -18.31 7.42
CA ARG A 294 15.41 -17.04 7.30
C ARG A 294 15.78 -16.28 6.04
N VAL A 295 17.04 -16.37 5.61
CA VAL A 295 17.47 -15.82 4.32
C VAL A 295 16.84 -16.59 3.17
N PHE A 296 16.78 -17.92 3.27
CA PHE A 296 16.12 -18.76 2.27
C PHE A 296 14.63 -18.41 2.15
N GLU A 297 13.90 -18.37 3.28
CA GLU A 297 12.47 -18.05 3.30
C GLU A 297 12.20 -16.61 2.82
N TYR A 298 13.10 -15.66 3.11
CA TYR A 298 13.02 -14.30 2.59
C TYR A 298 13.04 -14.28 1.05
N TRP A 299 13.96 -14.99 0.41
CA TRP A 299 14.12 -14.95 -1.05
C TRP A 299 13.13 -15.86 -1.78
N ILE A 300 12.85 -17.04 -1.24
CA ILE A 300 12.03 -18.08 -1.89
C ILE A 300 10.55 -17.96 -1.52
N GLY A 301 10.23 -17.46 -0.33
CA GLY A 301 8.87 -17.39 0.20
C GLY A 301 8.34 -18.72 0.76
N LEU A 302 9.17 -19.76 0.82
CA LEU A 302 8.88 -21.07 1.41
C LEU A 302 9.98 -21.46 2.39
N THR A 303 9.64 -22.29 3.37
CA THR A 303 10.65 -22.94 4.22
C THR A 303 11.38 -24.03 3.43
N LYS A 304 12.56 -24.45 3.90
CA LYS A 304 13.33 -25.50 3.23
C LYS A 304 12.59 -26.83 3.19
N GLU A 305 11.81 -27.14 4.22
CA GLU A 305 11.00 -28.37 4.30
C GLU A 305 9.95 -28.38 3.19
N LYS A 306 9.23 -27.26 3.00
CA LYS A 306 8.26 -27.11 1.91
C LYS A 306 8.93 -27.17 0.54
N PHE A 307 10.12 -26.58 0.39
CA PHE A 307 10.90 -26.65 -0.83
C PHE A 307 11.32 -28.09 -1.17
N ASN A 308 11.80 -28.86 -0.19
CA ASN A 308 12.16 -30.26 -0.37
C ASN A 308 10.96 -31.14 -0.67
N SER A 309 9.79 -30.86 -0.07
CA SER A 309 8.54 -31.54 -0.42
C SER A 309 8.23 -31.42 -1.92
N ILE A 310 8.49 -30.27 -2.55
CA ILE A 310 8.32 -30.10 -4.01
C ILE A 310 9.32 -30.98 -4.77
N LEU A 311 10.57 -31.07 -4.33
CA LEU A 311 11.58 -31.90 -4.98
C LEU A 311 11.26 -33.40 -4.88
N GLU A 312 10.67 -33.82 -3.76
CA GLU A 312 10.22 -35.20 -3.52
C GLU A 312 8.97 -35.54 -4.35
N GLU A 313 7.99 -34.62 -4.40
CA GLU A 313 6.76 -34.77 -5.20
C GLU A 313 7.04 -34.70 -6.71
N VAL A 314 8.12 -34.03 -7.12
CA VAL A 314 8.48 -33.83 -8.53
C VAL A 314 9.93 -34.25 -8.80
N PRO A 315 10.23 -35.57 -8.85
CA PRO A 315 11.60 -36.08 -9.02
C PRO A 315 12.30 -35.61 -10.30
N ARG A 316 11.53 -35.33 -11.36
CA ARG A 316 12.03 -34.78 -12.65
C ARG A 316 12.82 -33.48 -12.49
N ILE A 317 12.59 -32.73 -11.42
CA ILE A 317 13.39 -31.54 -11.09
C ILE A 317 14.84 -31.93 -10.78
N ASN A 318 15.07 -32.99 -10.02
CA ASN A 318 16.42 -33.44 -9.64
C ASN A 318 17.16 -34.10 -10.81
N GLU A 319 16.43 -34.74 -11.72
CA GLU A 319 16.99 -35.32 -12.96
C GLU A 319 17.38 -34.24 -13.98
N THR A 320 16.77 -33.05 -13.88
CA THR A 320 17.03 -31.94 -14.79
C THR A 320 18.33 -31.25 -14.41
N ARG A 321 19.22 -31.05 -15.39
CA ARG A 321 20.45 -30.28 -15.20
C ARG A 321 20.14 -28.88 -14.65
N LYS A 322 20.70 -28.54 -13.48
CA LYS A 322 20.43 -27.30 -12.74
C LYS A 322 18.96 -27.13 -12.35
N GLY A 323 18.21 -28.21 -12.17
CA GLY A 323 16.78 -28.14 -11.87
C GLY A 323 16.49 -27.54 -10.50
N CYS A 324 17.26 -27.90 -9.47
CA CYS A 324 17.14 -27.30 -8.13
C CYS A 324 17.38 -25.78 -8.16
N LEU A 325 18.44 -25.32 -8.85
CA LEU A 325 18.70 -23.91 -9.11
C LEU A 325 17.54 -23.25 -9.88
N GLY A 326 17.02 -23.91 -10.92
CA GLY A 326 15.90 -23.41 -11.71
C GLY A 326 14.62 -23.24 -10.90
N LEU A 327 14.32 -24.19 -9.99
CA LEU A 327 13.20 -24.11 -9.05
C LEU A 327 13.38 -22.94 -8.09
N ALA A 328 14.54 -22.85 -7.44
CA ALA A 328 14.84 -21.75 -6.53
C ALA A 328 14.75 -20.39 -7.23
N ALA A 329 15.28 -20.28 -8.44
CA ALA A 329 15.23 -19.05 -9.22
C ALA A 329 13.81 -18.67 -9.66
N LEU A 330 12.99 -19.63 -10.08
CA LEU A 330 11.59 -19.40 -10.43
C LEU A 330 10.79 -18.92 -9.21
N LEU A 331 10.92 -19.60 -8.08
CA LEU A 331 10.24 -19.21 -6.84
C LEU A 331 10.72 -17.84 -6.36
N MET A 332 12.02 -17.56 -6.43
CA MET A 332 12.58 -16.24 -6.12
C MET A 332 11.98 -15.16 -7.02
N LYS A 333 11.89 -15.41 -8.33
CA LYS A 333 11.29 -14.49 -9.30
C LYS A 333 9.84 -14.19 -8.93
N MET A 334 9.05 -15.22 -8.63
CA MET A 334 7.65 -15.06 -8.26
C MET A 334 7.49 -14.31 -6.93
N ARG A 335 8.32 -14.64 -5.94
CA ARG A 335 8.32 -14.03 -4.60
C ARG A 335 8.71 -12.55 -4.63
N THR A 336 9.78 -12.20 -5.35
CA THR A 336 10.37 -10.85 -5.31
C THR A 336 9.85 -9.93 -6.42
N GLY A 337 9.49 -10.49 -7.58
CA GLY A 337 9.24 -9.72 -8.80
C GLY A 337 10.52 -9.30 -9.54
N ASP A 338 11.71 -9.76 -9.11
CA ASP A 338 12.99 -9.37 -9.70
C ASP A 338 13.15 -9.83 -11.17
N SER A 339 13.93 -9.07 -11.94
CA SER A 339 14.28 -9.41 -13.31
C SER A 339 15.23 -10.61 -13.37
N ASP A 340 15.21 -11.36 -14.48
CA ASP A 340 16.13 -12.51 -14.66
C ASP A 340 17.60 -12.09 -14.60
N GLU A 341 17.91 -10.85 -14.98
CA GLU A 341 19.26 -10.27 -14.89
C GLU A 341 19.70 -10.05 -13.44
N ARG A 342 18.80 -9.52 -12.60
CA ARG A 342 19.07 -9.34 -11.17
C ARG A 342 19.23 -10.69 -10.48
N ILE A 343 18.34 -11.64 -10.75
CA ILE A 343 18.42 -13.00 -10.17
C ILE A 343 19.70 -13.69 -10.63
N ALA A 344 20.04 -13.64 -11.93
CA ALA A 344 21.26 -14.23 -12.46
C ALA A 344 22.52 -13.68 -11.79
N THR A 345 22.53 -12.37 -11.48
CA THR A 345 23.62 -11.73 -10.74
C THR A 345 23.69 -12.22 -9.29
N LEU A 346 22.55 -12.33 -8.61
CA LEU A 346 22.47 -12.79 -7.22
C LEU A 346 22.96 -14.24 -7.04
N VAL A 347 22.65 -15.10 -8.01
CA VAL A 347 23.04 -16.53 -7.99
C VAL A 347 24.34 -16.80 -8.74
N GLN A 348 24.98 -15.77 -9.29
CA GLN A 348 26.25 -15.84 -10.02
C GLN A 348 26.26 -16.82 -11.21
N VAL A 349 25.17 -16.90 -11.96
CA VAL A 349 25.11 -17.71 -13.20
C VAL A 349 24.81 -16.84 -14.41
N PRO A 350 25.26 -17.23 -15.61
CA PRO A 350 24.89 -16.51 -16.82
C PRO A 350 23.37 -16.45 -16.99
N ARG A 351 22.85 -15.26 -17.30
CA ARG A 351 21.42 -15.00 -17.49
C ARG A 351 20.74 -16.02 -18.39
N ARG A 352 21.36 -16.37 -19.53
CA ARG A 352 20.78 -17.32 -20.48
C ARG A 352 20.65 -18.73 -19.89
N THR A 353 21.60 -19.15 -19.07
CA THR A 353 21.54 -20.43 -18.36
C THR A 353 20.42 -20.43 -17.33
N LEU A 354 20.23 -19.33 -16.61
CA LEU A 354 19.12 -19.16 -15.67
C LEU A 354 17.77 -19.23 -16.36
N GLU A 355 17.57 -18.45 -17.43
CA GLU A 355 16.32 -18.41 -18.21
C GLU A 355 15.94 -19.82 -18.69
N ASN A 356 16.88 -20.56 -19.29
CA ASN A 356 16.63 -21.92 -19.74
C ASN A 356 16.25 -22.88 -18.59
N ALA A 357 16.90 -22.76 -17.43
CA ALA A 357 16.58 -23.58 -16.26
C ALA A 357 15.20 -23.25 -15.70
N ILE A 358 14.87 -21.96 -15.55
CA ILE A 358 13.56 -21.49 -15.11
C ILE A 358 12.47 -21.98 -16.07
N ASP A 359 12.68 -21.88 -17.38
CA ASP A 359 11.69 -22.28 -18.38
C ASP A 359 11.42 -23.79 -18.33
N LYS A 360 12.48 -24.60 -18.20
CA LYS A 360 12.32 -26.04 -18.08
C LYS A 360 11.61 -26.44 -16.80
N ILE A 361 11.94 -25.79 -15.68
CA ILE A 361 11.29 -26.06 -14.40
C ILE A 361 9.84 -25.62 -14.39
N ARG A 362 9.51 -24.50 -15.04
CA ARG A 362 8.11 -24.09 -15.19
C ARG A 362 7.29 -25.14 -15.93
N GLU A 363 7.82 -25.69 -17.02
CA GLU A 363 7.18 -26.79 -17.76
C GLU A 363 6.95 -28.01 -16.87
N ILE A 364 7.98 -28.43 -16.13
CA ILE A 364 7.91 -29.59 -15.22
C ILE A 364 6.88 -29.36 -14.12
N LEU A 365 6.88 -28.19 -13.46
CA LEU A 365 5.90 -27.88 -12.42
C LEU A 365 4.46 -27.88 -12.96
N LEU A 366 4.23 -27.36 -14.17
CA LEU A 366 2.89 -27.37 -14.76
C LEU A 366 2.38 -28.79 -15.01
N GLN A 367 3.26 -29.70 -15.44
CA GLN A 367 2.91 -31.08 -15.76
C GLN A 367 2.76 -31.95 -14.51
N ASP A 368 3.63 -31.75 -13.51
CA ASP A 368 3.79 -32.73 -12.44
C ASP A 368 3.29 -32.21 -11.08
N PHE A 369 3.41 -30.91 -10.82
CA PHE A 369 3.00 -30.32 -9.54
C PHE A 369 1.62 -29.70 -9.59
N VAL A 370 1.35 -28.89 -10.63
CA VAL A 370 0.08 -28.16 -10.78
C VAL A 370 -1.06 -29.15 -10.98
N LEU A 371 -0.91 -30.17 -11.83
CA LEU A 371 -1.96 -31.17 -12.07
C LEU A 371 -2.36 -31.94 -10.81
N GLN A 372 -1.49 -32.03 -9.80
CA GLN A 372 -1.77 -32.71 -8.53
C GLN A 372 -2.38 -31.78 -7.47
N ASN A 373 -2.25 -30.47 -7.63
CA ASN A 373 -2.59 -29.49 -6.59
C ASN A 373 -3.58 -28.40 -7.04
N LEU A 374 -3.99 -28.40 -8.31
CA LEU A 374 -4.89 -27.43 -8.91
C LEU A 374 -5.68 -28.09 -10.04
N GLY A 375 -6.94 -27.69 -10.19
CA GLY A 375 -7.79 -28.10 -11.29
C GLY A 375 -8.85 -29.11 -10.88
N ILE A 376 -9.93 -29.13 -11.66
CA ILE A 376 -11.11 -29.97 -11.42
C ILE A 376 -10.87 -31.47 -11.60
N TYR A 377 -9.79 -31.87 -12.29
CA TYR A 377 -9.49 -33.28 -12.51
C TYR A 377 -8.87 -33.98 -11.30
N GLN A 378 -8.22 -33.23 -10.40
CA GLN A 378 -7.67 -33.80 -9.15
C GLN A 378 -8.62 -33.65 -7.97
N LEU A 379 -9.51 -32.64 -7.97
CA LEU A 379 -10.45 -32.40 -6.89
C LEU A 379 -11.71 -33.24 -7.08
N SER A 380 -11.85 -34.34 -6.33
CA SER A 380 -13.06 -35.16 -6.38
C SER A 380 -14.30 -34.37 -5.89
N ARG A 381 -15.49 -34.91 -6.19
CA ARG A 381 -16.72 -34.30 -5.72
C ARG A 381 -16.80 -34.29 -4.19
N GLU A 382 -16.42 -35.38 -3.56
CA GLU A 382 -16.46 -35.55 -2.11
C GLU A 382 -15.52 -34.55 -1.44
N GLN A 383 -14.32 -34.36 -2.00
CA GLN A 383 -13.36 -33.36 -1.51
C GLN A 383 -13.90 -31.93 -1.64
N LEU A 384 -14.55 -31.57 -2.76
CA LEU A 384 -15.19 -30.26 -2.90
C LEU A 384 -16.24 -30.01 -1.80
N LEU A 385 -17.00 -31.04 -1.41
CA LEU A 385 -18.03 -30.94 -0.35
C LEU A 385 -17.44 -30.84 1.06
N GLU A 386 -16.17 -31.22 1.25
CA GLU A 386 -15.42 -31.04 2.49
C GLU A 386 -14.89 -29.61 2.66
N HIS A 387 -14.63 -28.89 1.56
CA HIS A 387 -14.20 -27.49 1.55
C HIS A 387 -15.34 -26.50 1.87
N LYS A 388 -15.96 -26.68 3.04
CA LYS A 388 -17.12 -25.93 3.52
C LYS A 388 -16.80 -25.09 4.76
N LEU A 389 -17.55 -24.00 4.91
CA LEU A 389 -17.61 -23.20 6.15
C LEU A 389 -19.06 -23.14 6.63
N THR A 390 -19.25 -22.98 7.94
CA THR A 390 -20.57 -22.98 8.59
C THR A 390 -21.50 -21.89 8.02
N ILE A 391 -20.99 -20.68 7.80
CA ILE A 391 -21.83 -19.56 7.33
C ILE A 391 -22.30 -19.76 5.87
N PRO A 392 -21.44 -19.93 4.85
CA PRO A 392 -21.90 -20.17 3.48
C PRO A 392 -22.82 -21.39 3.37
N HIS A 393 -22.47 -22.49 4.02
CA HIS A 393 -23.29 -23.70 4.02
C HIS A 393 -24.64 -23.49 4.68
N GLY A 394 -24.69 -22.83 5.84
CA GLY A 394 -25.92 -22.56 6.56
C GLY A 394 -26.86 -21.55 5.87
N ILE A 395 -26.33 -20.69 5.01
CA ILE A 395 -27.10 -19.70 4.24
C ILE A 395 -27.61 -20.28 2.92
N PHE A 396 -26.73 -20.94 2.16
CA PHE A 396 -27.02 -21.34 0.78
C PHE A 396 -27.08 -22.85 0.55
N GLY A 397 -26.41 -23.63 1.39
CA GLY A 397 -26.33 -25.09 1.27
C GLY A 397 -27.65 -25.79 1.60
N ASN A 398 -27.62 -27.11 1.50
CA ASN A 398 -28.74 -27.98 1.83
C ASN A 398 -28.42 -28.89 3.03
N GLU A 399 -29.47 -29.38 3.70
CA GLU A 399 -29.34 -30.24 4.89
C GLU A 399 -28.53 -31.52 4.62
N ASN A 400 -28.64 -32.06 3.40
CA ASN A 400 -27.93 -33.27 3.00
C ASN A 400 -26.46 -33.03 2.58
N ASN A 401 -25.99 -31.78 2.61
CA ASN A 401 -24.64 -31.37 2.20
C ASN A 401 -24.18 -31.95 0.85
N THR A 402 -25.09 -31.97 -0.12
CA THR A 402 -24.82 -32.51 -1.46
C THR A 402 -24.46 -31.43 -2.48
N ASN A 403 -24.62 -30.14 -2.15
CA ASN A 403 -24.29 -29.03 -3.05
C ASN A 403 -22.88 -28.50 -2.80
N GLY A 404 -22.08 -28.41 -3.87
CA GLY A 404 -20.80 -27.72 -3.85
C GLY A 404 -21.04 -26.21 -3.84
N ILE A 405 -20.25 -25.48 -3.05
CA ILE A 405 -20.35 -24.02 -2.93
C ILE A 405 -19.02 -23.42 -3.36
N VAL A 406 -19.05 -22.67 -4.46
CA VAL A 406 -17.88 -21.97 -4.99
C VAL A 406 -18.13 -20.47 -5.08
N ILE A 407 -17.05 -19.73 -4.98
CA ILE A 407 -16.98 -18.27 -5.06
C ILE A 407 -16.06 -17.96 -6.23
N CYS A 408 -16.58 -17.23 -7.21
CA CYS A 408 -15.84 -16.94 -8.43
C CYS A 408 -15.53 -15.45 -8.52
N ASP A 409 -14.31 -15.12 -8.96
CA ASP A 409 -13.92 -13.73 -9.16
C ASP A 409 -12.80 -13.58 -10.19
N GLY A 410 -12.82 -12.46 -10.89
CA GLY A 410 -11.73 -12.01 -11.73
C GLY A 410 -10.75 -11.17 -10.92
N THR A 411 -9.46 -11.36 -11.13
CA THR A 411 -8.43 -10.46 -10.60
C THR A 411 -7.72 -9.74 -11.72
N TYR A 412 -6.83 -8.82 -11.37
CA TYR A 412 -6.08 -8.04 -12.36
C TYR A 412 -4.59 -8.03 -12.02
N ILE A 413 -3.81 -8.30 -13.06
CA ILE A 413 -2.36 -8.10 -13.09
C ILE A 413 -2.10 -6.90 -13.99
N TYR A 414 -1.52 -5.84 -13.43
CA TYR A 414 -1.18 -4.65 -14.20
C TYR A 414 0.03 -4.92 -15.08
N ILE A 415 0.02 -4.37 -16.29
CA ILE A 415 1.09 -4.56 -17.27
C ILE A 415 1.53 -3.21 -17.84
N ASN A 416 2.74 -3.16 -18.37
CA ASN A 416 3.23 -1.95 -19.04
C ASN A 416 2.44 -1.64 -20.32
N LYS A 417 2.49 -0.37 -20.75
CA LYS A 417 1.96 0.04 -22.07
C LYS A 417 2.74 -0.65 -23.19
N SER A 418 2.04 -1.24 -24.16
CA SER A 418 2.65 -1.93 -25.31
C SER A 418 2.69 -1.04 -26.56
N SER A 419 3.73 -1.20 -27.37
CA SER A 419 3.80 -0.66 -28.74
C SER A 419 2.97 -1.47 -29.73
N ASN A 420 2.57 -2.70 -29.39
CA ASN A 420 1.58 -3.46 -30.16
C ASN A 420 0.20 -2.84 -29.90
N TYR A 421 -0.26 -1.96 -30.79
CA TYR A 421 -1.51 -1.23 -30.63
C TYR A 421 -2.75 -2.13 -30.49
N MET A 422 -2.76 -3.32 -31.11
CA MET A 422 -3.85 -4.27 -30.94
C MET A 422 -3.89 -4.80 -29.51
N PHE A 423 -2.76 -5.31 -29.01
CA PHE A 423 -2.64 -5.81 -27.65
C PHE A 423 -2.85 -4.70 -26.61
N GLN A 424 -2.33 -3.50 -26.87
CA GLN A 424 -2.53 -2.31 -26.05
C GLN A 424 -4.02 -1.97 -25.88
N LYS A 425 -4.80 -1.99 -26.97
CA LYS A 425 -6.25 -1.75 -26.90
C LYS A 425 -6.98 -2.84 -26.11
N GLN A 426 -6.63 -4.11 -26.34
CA GLN A 426 -7.27 -5.24 -25.66
C GLN A 426 -6.94 -5.33 -24.17
N SER A 427 -5.75 -4.89 -23.76
CA SER A 427 -5.32 -4.88 -22.36
C SER A 427 -5.67 -3.59 -21.63
N TYR A 428 -6.18 -2.54 -22.29
CA TYR A 428 -6.52 -1.29 -21.61
C TYR A 428 -7.90 -1.37 -20.94
N SER A 429 -7.95 -1.11 -19.63
CA SER A 429 -9.21 -1.06 -18.88
C SER A 429 -9.71 0.38 -18.76
N LEU A 430 -10.92 0.65 -19.25
CA LEU A 430 -11.60 1.94 -19.04
C LEU A 430 -12.04 2.14 -17.58
N HIS A 431 -12.24 1.06 -16.82
CA HIS A 431 -12.62 1.14 -15.41
C HIS A 431 -11.44 1.44 -14.48
N LYS A 432 -10.24 0.94 -14.82
CA LYS A 432 -9.02 1.14 -14.03
C LYS A 432 -8.08 2.20 -14.62
N TYR A 433 -8.38 2.70 -15.82
CA TYR A 433 -7.57 3.65 -16.59
C TYR A 433 -6.10 3.21 -16.74
N ARG A 434 -5.88 1.90 -16.88
CA ARG A 434 -4.54 1.27 -16.94
C ARG A 434 -4.58 -0.01 -17.77
N ASN A 435 -3.41 -0.44 -18.26
CA ASN A 435 -3.25 -1.73 -18.90
C ASN A 435 -3.19 -2.86 -17.87
N LEU A 436 -3.98 -3.90 -18.10
CA LEU A 436 -4.05 -5.09 -17.26
C LEU A 436 -4.47 -6.32 -18.07
N LEU A 437 -4.18 -7.48 -17.51
CA LEU A 437 -4.77 -8.76 -17.91
C LEU A 437 -5.50 -9.37 -16.73
N LYS A 438 -6.49 -10.22 -17.02
CA LYS A 438 -7.37 -10.80 -16.01
C LYS A 438 -7.19 -12.31 -15.85
N PRO A 439 -6.55 -12.80 -14.78
CA PRO A 439 -6.78 -14.15 -14.31
C PRO A 439 -8.17 -14.26 -13.69
N PHE A 440 -8.80 -15.42 -13.82
CA PHE A 440 -10.11 -15.74 -13.26
C PHE A 440 -9.98 -16.96 -12.35
N MET A 441 -10.63 -16.96 -11.18
CA MET A 441 -10.51 -18.05 -10.21
C MET A 441 -11.87 -18.56 -9.77
N ILE A 442 -11.92 -19.86 -9.49
CA ILE A 442 -13.01 -20.54 -8.79
C ILE A 442 -12.45 -21.04 -7.46
N VAL A 443 -13.06 -20.64 -6.35
CA VAL A 443 -12.54 -20.89 -4.99
C VAL A 443 -13.64 -21.48 -4.12
N ALA A 444 -13.33 -22.50 -3.32
CA ALA A 444 -14.24 -23.08 -2.34
C ALA A 444 -14.37 -22.21 -1.08
N CYS A 445 -15.26 -22.58 -0.15
CA CYS A 445 -15.62 -21.72 0.98
C CYS A 445 -14.47 -21.48 1.98
N ASP A 446 -13.53 -22.41 2.11
CA ASP A 446 -12.37 -22.32 3.01
C ASP A 446 -11.14 -21.70 2.31
N GLY A 447 -11.29 -21.20 1.09
CA GLY A 447 -10.20 -20.62 0.31
C GLY A 447 -9.39 -21.63 -0.51
N TYR A 448 -9.77 -22.90 -0.57
CA TYR A 448 -9.20 -23.84 -1.54
C TYR A 448 -9.47 -23.36 -2.98
N ILE A 449 -8.43 -23.27 -3.81
CA ILE A 449 -8.55 -22.82 -5.19
C ILE A 449 -8.91 -24.04 -6.05
N VAL A 450 -10.13 -24.08 -6.57
CA VAL A 450 -10.60 -25.18 -7.42
C VAL A 450 -9.83 -25.16 -8.75
N ASP A 451 -9.81 -24.00 -9.42
CA ASP A 451 -9.07 -23.81 -10.67
C ASP A 451 -8.86 -22.32 -11.00
N CYS A 452 -7.94 -22.05 -11.93
CA CYS A 452 -7.56 -20.73 -12.42
C CYS A 452 -7.51 -20.68 -13.95
N PHE A 453 -8.11 -19.65 -14.55
CA PHE A 453 -8.24 -19.50 -16.00
C PHE A 453 -7.73 -18.15 -16.50
N GLY A 454 -7.44 -18.09 -17.81
CA GLY A 454 -7.04 -16.88 -18.52
C GLY A 454 -5.67 -16.99 -19.21
N PRO A 455 -4.99 -15.87 -19.48
CA PRO A 455 -5.37 -14.53 -19.05
C PRO A 455 -6.35 -13.90 -20.04
N TYR A 456 -7.40 -13.29 -19.53
CA TYR A 456 -8.40 -12.62 -20.35
C TYR A 456 -8.02 -11.16 -20.60
N LYS A 457 -8.56 -10.62 -21.70
CA LYS A 457 -8.41 -9.21 -22.08
C LYS A 457 -9.06 -8.33 -21.01
N ALA A 458 -8.57 -7.10 -20.84
CA ALA A 458 -9.16 -6.15 -19.90
C ALA A 458 -10.62 -5.81 -20.24
N THR A 459 -10.99 -5.92 -21.52
CA THR A 459 -12.31 -5.62 -22.06
C THR A 459 -13.32 -6.76 -21.89
N THR A 460 -12.88 -7.99 -21.65
CA THR A 460 -13.78 -9.13 -21.44
C THR A 460 -14.39 -9.03 -20.05
N SER A 461 -15.72 -9.04 -19.95
CA SER A 461 -16.42 -8.95 -18.65
C SER A 461 -16.33 -10.28 -17.90
N ASP A 462 -16.52 -10.25 -16.58
CA ASP A 462 -16.47 -11.48 -15.78
C ASP A 462 -17.66 -12.40 -16.09
N ALA A 463 -18.80 -11.82 -16.47
CA ALA A 463 -19.94 -12.55 -17.01
C ALA A 463 -19.61 -13.29 -18.33
N GLU A 464 -18.94 -12.63 -19.28
CA GLU A 464 -18.53 -13.26 -20.55
C GLU A 464 -17.52 -14.39 -20.33
N ILE A 465 -16.56 -14.19 -19.41
CA ILE A 465 -15.63 -15.24 -18.99
C ILE A 465 -16.39 -16.45 -18.44
N MET A 466 -17.34 -16.21 -17.53
CA MET A 466 -18.17 -17.26 -16.92
C MET A 466 -18.95 -18.05 -17.98
N THR A 467 -19.64 -17.37 -18.90
CA THR A 467 -20.41 -18.05 -19.96
C THR A 467 -19.53 -18.93 -20.85
N ASN A 468 -18.34 -18.44 -21.23
CA ASN A 468 -17.41 -19.23 -22.04
C ASN A 468 -16.85 -20.43 -21.29
N LEU A 469 -16.53 -20.28 -20.01
CA LEU A 469 -15.99 -21.36 -19.18
C LEU A 469 -17.00 -22.49 -18.94
N PHE A 470 -18.29 -22.17 -18.95
CA PHE A 470 -19.39 -23.11 -18.70
C PHE A 470 -20.19 -23.43 -19.96
N SER A 471 -19.62 -23.19 -21.15
CA SER A 471 -20.27 -23.56 -22.41
C SER A 471 -20.55 -25.06 -22.48
N GLU A 472 -21.49 -25.46 -23.34
CA GLU A 472 -21.79 -26.87 -23.58
C GLU A 472 -20.52 -27.65 -23.95
N GLY A 473 -20.37 -28.85 -23.38
CA GLY A 473 -19.19 -29.71 -23.57
C GLY A 473 -17.92 -29.27 -22.81
N SER A 474 -17.93 -28.18 -22.06
CA SER A 474 -16.78 -27.77 -21.25
C SER A 474 -16.56 -28.70 -20.05
N ALA A 475 -15.31 -28.87 -19.62
CA ALA A 475 -14.98 -29.73 -18.48
C ALA A 475 -15.61 -29.25 -17.16
N LEU A 476 -15.73 -27.93 -16.97
CA LEU A 476 -16.41 -27.34 -15.82
C LEU A 476 -17.90 -27.69 -15.80
N ARG A 477 -18.55 -27.66 -16.97
CA ARG A 477 -19.96 -28.04 -17.12
C ARG A 477 -20.21 -29.49 -16.70
N SER A 478 -19.29 -30.39 -17.04
CA SER A 478 -19.36 -31.81 -16.66
C SER A 478 -19.02 -32.05 -15.18
N TYR A 479 -18.18 -31.21 -14.59
CA TYR A 479 -17.72 -31.35 -13.20
C TYR A 479 -18.77 -30.91 -12.18
N PHE A 480 -19.34 -29.71 -12.35
CA PHE A 480 -20.35 -29.17 -11.44
C PHE A 480 -21.71 -29.81 -11.67
N ARG A 481 -22.43 -30.09 -10.59
CA ARG A 481 -23.73 -30.76 -10.61
C ARG A 481 -24.87 -29.77 -10.51
N GLU A 482 -26.06 -30.23 -10.90
CA GLU A 482 -27.30 -29.48 -10.68
C GLU A 482 -27.44 -29.07 -9.21
N ASN A 483 -27.94 -27.85 -9.00
CA ASN A 483 -28.09 -27.19 -7.71
C ASN A 483 -26.78 -26.78 -7.00
N ASP A 484 -25.61 -26.93 -7.62
CA ASP A 484 -24.37 -26.33 -7.10
C ASP A 484 -24.46 -24.81 -7.05
N ILE A 485 -23.83 -24.23 -6.04
CA ILE A 485 -24.01 -22.84 -5.63
C ILE A 485 -22.82 -22.00 -6.08
N PHE A 486 -23.12 -20.90 -6.77
CA PHE A 486 -22.14 -19.95 -7.28
C PHE A 486 -22.34 -18.60 -6.60
N ILE A 487 -21.39 -18.18 -5.77
CA ILE A 487 -21.41 -16.89 -5.10
C ILE A 487 -20.57 -15.91 -5.93
N LEU A 488 -21.22 -14.88 -6.45
CA LEU A 488 -20.68 -14.00 -7.48
C LEU A 488 -20.73 -12.53 -7.06
N ASP A 489 -19.91 -11.69 -7.69
CA ASP A 489 -20.06 -10.24 -7.61
C ASP A 489 -21.11 -9.74 -8.63
N ARG A 490 -21.51 -8.47 -8.51
CA ARG A 490 -22.45 -7.81 -9.43
C ARG A 490 -21.95 -7.76 -10.87
N GLY A 491 -20.64 -7.85 -11.10
CA GLY A 491 -20.05 -7.89 -12.45
C GLY A 491 -20.45 -9.14 -13.27
N PHE A 492 -21.05 -10.13 -12.63
CA PHE A 492 -21.53 -11.37 -13.25
C PHE A 492 -23.00 -11.33 -13.67
N ARG A 493 -23.71 -10.20 -13.49
CA ARG A 493 -25.14 -10.05 -13.75
C ARG A 493 -25.60 -10.71 -15.06
N ASP A 494 -24.87 -10.49 -16.15
CA ASP A 494 -25.27 -10.94 -17.48
C ASP A 494 -25.07 -12.46 -17.70
N SER A 495 -24.47 -13.16 -16.74
CA SER A 495 -24.27 -14.62 -16.76
C SER A 495 -25.25 -15.39 -15.87
N ILE A 496 -26.07 -14.70 -15.07
CA ILE A 496 -26.98 -15.33 -14.09
C ILE A 496 -27.98 -16.27 -14.76
N SER A 497 -28.76 -15.77 -15.73
CA SER A 497 -29.76 -16.59 -16.43
C SER A 497 -29.14 -17.76 -17.19
N PHE A 498 -27.91 -17.60 -17.67
CA PHE A 498 -27.16 -18.69 -18.30
C PHE A 498 -26.80 -19.78 -17.28
N LEU A 499 -26.30 -19.42 -16.10
CA LEU A 499 -25.97 -20.37 -15.03
C LEU A 499 -27.23 -21.05 -14.46
N GLU A 500 -28.36 -20.35 -14.37
CA GLU A 500 -29.65 -20.93 -13.97
C GLU A 500 -30.17 -21.91 -15.03
N GLY A 501 -30.12 -21.54 -16.32
CA GLY A 501 -30.44 -22.45 -17.43
C GLY A 501 -29.49 -23.66 -17.49
N CYS A 502 -28.31 -23.50 -16.88
CA CYS A 502 -27.36 -24.58 -16.67
C CYS A 502 -27.75 -25.51 -15.49
N GLY A 503 -28.75 -25.17 -14.69
CA GLY A 503 -29.16 -25.94 -13.51
C GLY A 503 -28.37 -25.61 -12.24
N TYR A 504 -27.56 -24.55 -12.24
CA TYR A 504 -26.84 -24.08 -11.05
C TYR A 504 -27.65 -23.03 -10.27
N LYS A 505 -27.22 -22.73 -9.05
CA LYS A 505 -27.80 -21.69 -8.18
C LYS A 505 -26.83 -20.50 -8.02
N PRO A 506 -26.84 -19.53 -8.94
CA PRO A 506 -26.02 -18.35 -8.81
C PRO A 506 -26.64 -17.32 -7.86
N TYR A 507 -25.81 -16.72 -7.01
CA TYR A 507 -26.19 -15.65 -6.09
C TYR A 507 -25.23 -14.47 -6.23
N MET A 508 -25.78 -13.29 -6.48
CA MET A 508 -25.04 -12.02 -6.52
C MET A 508 -25.75 -10.96 -5.68
N PRO A 509 -25.08 -9.87 -5.27
CA PRO A 509 -25.75 -8.78 -4.58
C PRO A 509 -26.79 -8.09 -5.48
N GLU A 510 -27.92 -7.70 -4.89
CA GLU A 510 -29.01 -7.03 -5.59
C GLU A 510 -28.58 -5.68 -6.15
N SER A 511 -29.27 -5.30 -7.22
CA SER A 511 -29.07 -4.04 -7.94
C SER A 511 -30.28 -3.12 -7.75
N LEU A 512 -30.06 -1.80 -7.82
CA LEU A 512 -31.16 -0.85 -7.81
C LEU A 512 -31.99 -1.00 -9.09
N ILE A 513 -33.30 -0.84 -8.93
CA ILE A 513 -34.21 -0.60 -10.04
C ILE A 513 -34.05 0.87 -10.46
N GLU A 514 -34.27 1.16 -11.74
CA GLU A 514 -34.21 2.53 -12.24
C GLU A 514 -35.16 3.45 -11.46
N GLY A 515 -34.68 4.65 -11.11
CA GLY A 515 -35.42 5.62 -10.27
C GLY A 515 -35.26 5.42 -8.76
N GLU A 516 -34.81 4.25 -8.30
CA GLU A 516 -34.64 3.98 -6.87
C GLU A 516 -33.30 4.49 -6.33
N HIS A 517 -33.29 4.89 -5.07
CA HIS A 517 -32.09 5.38 -4.38
C HIS A 517 -31.54 4.39 -3.34
N GLN A 518 -32.33 3.38 -2.96
CA GLN A 518 -32.01 2.42 -1.91
C GLN A 518 -32.62 1.05 -2.22
N LEU A 519 -31.95 -0.03 -1.79
CA LEU A 519 -32.52 -1.38 -1.87
C LEU A 519 -33.63 -1.56 -0.81
N THR A 520 -34.64 -2.36 -1.13
CA THR A 520 -35.65 -2.78 -0.14
C THR A 520 -34.99 -3.59 0.98
N THR A 521 -35.70 -3.76 2.11
CA THR A 521 -35.20 -4.54 3.26
C THR A 521 -34.77 -5.95 2.83
N ALA A 522 -35.66 -6.66 2.10
CA ALA A 522 -35.41 -8.01 1.62
C ALA A 522 -34.21 -8.07 0.65
N GLN A 523 -34.12 -7.15 -0.31
CA GLN A 523 -32.99 -7.08 -1.25
C GLN A 523 -31.66 -6.79 -0.54
N ALA A 524 -31.67 -5.85 0.41
CA ALA A 524 -30.48 -5.49 1.17
C ALA A 524 -30.00 -6.63 2.09
N ASN A 525 -30.95 -7.39 2.66
CA ASN A 525 -30.65 -8.60 3.44
C ASN A 525 -30.04 -9.69 2.55
N ARG A 526 -30.66 -10.04 1.41
CA ARG A 526 -30.10 -11.03 0.47
C ARG A 526 -28.69 -10.65 -0.01
N SER A 527 -28.50 -9.36 -0.31
CA SER A 527 -27.17 -8.82 -0.65
C SER A 527 -26.15 -9.01 0.47
N ARG A 528 -26.56 -8.91 1.74
CA ARG A 528 -25.66 -9.17 2.87
C ARG A 528 -25.21 -10.64 2.91
N CYS A 529 -26.11 -11.58 2.67
CA CYS A 529 -25.80 -13.01 2.63
C CYS A 529 -24.76 -13.36 1.56
N VAL A 530 -24.79 -12.70 0.40
CA VAL A 530 -23.74 -12.87 -0.62
C VAL A 530 -22.41 -12.25 -0.16
N THR A 531 -22.45 -11.00 0.31
CA THR A 531 -21.23 -10.27 0.68
C THR A 531 -20.51 -10.81 1.92
N ILE A 532 -21.19 -11.53 2.83
CA ILE A 532 -20.55 -12.19 3.98
C ILE A 532 -19.77 -13.44 3.60
N CYS A 533 -20.00 -14.02 2.42
CA CYS A 533 -19.27 -15.17 1.91
C CYS A 533 -18.16 -14.76 0.93
N ARG A 534 -18.41 -13.71 0.12
CA ARG A 534 -17.49 -13.27 -0.95
C ARG A 534 -16.09 -12.84 -0.47
N TRP A 535 -15.90 -12.49 0.81
CA TRP A 535 -14.58 -12.07 1.33
C TRP A 535 -13.49 -13.15 1.13
N VAL A 536 -13.86 -14.42 1.03
CA VAL A 536 -12.93 -15.55 0.85
C VAL A 536 -12.11 -15.39 -0.42
N VAL A 537 -12.76 -15.17 -1.57
CA VAL A 537 -12.06 -14.99 -2.85
C VAL A 537 -11.24 -13.69 -2.86
N GLU A 538 -11.70 -12.63 -2.17
CA GLU A 538 -10.93 -11.40 -1.99
C GLU A 538 -9.65 -11.64 -1.18
N ALA A 539 -9.72 -12.47 -0.13
CA ALA A 539 -8.57 -12.83 0.68
C ALA A 539 -7.58 -13.70 -0.10
N VAL A 540 -8.07 -14.67 -0.88
CA VAL A 540 -7.22 -15.46 -1.80
C VAL A 540 -6.53 -14.56 -2.82
N ASN A 541 -7.26 -13.64 -3.45
CA ASN A 541 -6.71 -12.61 -4.33
C ASN A 541 -5.61 -11.77 -3.63
N GLY A 542 -5.83 -11.45 -2.35
CA GLY A 542 -4.82 -10.80 -1.50
C GLY A 542 -3.57 -11.66 -1.30
N HIS A 543 -3.73 -12.97 -1.07
CA HIS A 543 -2.61 -13.91 -0.91
C HIS A 543 -1.71 -13.95 -2.16
N PHE A 544 -2.28 -14.00 -3.36
CA PHE A 544 -1.48 -13.91 -4.59
C PHE A 544 -0.58 -12.68 -4.62
N LYS A 545 -1.12 -11.50 -4.31
CA LYS A 545 -0.38 -10.23 -4.37
C LYS A 545 0.59 -10.03 -3.20
N ARG A 546 0.28 -10.60 -2.04
CA ARG A 546 1.14 -10.57 -0.84
C ARG A 546 2.32 -11.52 -0.98
N ASP A 547 2.03 -12.75 -1.38
CA ASP A 547 3.00 -13.85 -1.32
C ASP A 547 3.89 -13.87 -2.58
N PHE A 548 3.34 -13.48 -3.73
CA PHE A 548 4.05 -13.40 -5.01
C PHE A 548 4.05 -11.97 -5.53
N LYS A 549 5.07 -11.19 -5.14
CA LYS A 549 5.18 -9.76 -5.52
C LYS A 549 5.21 -9.55 -7.04
N LEU A 550 5.58 -10.58 -7.81
CA LEU A 550 5.49 -10.61 -9.26
C LEU A 550 4.08 -10.23 -9.78
N PHE A 551 2.99 -10.56 -9.07
CA PHE A 551 1.62 -10.21 -9.48
C PHE A 551 1.13 -8.86 -8.92
N ARG A 552 1.91 -8.23 -8.04
CA ARG A 552 1.60 -6.91 -7.46
C ARG A 552 2.20 -5.76 -8.27
N GLN A 553 3.39 -5.99 -8.84
CA GLN A 553 4.12 -4.99 -9.63
C GLN A 553 3.57 -4.89 -11.07
N GLU A 554 3.96 -3.84 -11.79
CA GLU A 554 3.66 -3.74 -13.23
C GLU A 554 4.47 -4.79 -13.99
N TYR A 555 3.77 -5.76 -14.59
CA TYR A 555 4.37 -6.88 -15.29
C TYR A 555 5.04 -6.41 -16.59
N PHE A 556 6.29 -6.81 -16.79
CA PHE A 556 7.07 -6.47 -17.97
C PHE A 556 6.69 -7.32 -19.18
N HIS A 557 6.62 -6.70 -20.37
CA HIS A 557 6.20 -7.35 -21.63
C HIS A 557 6.93 -8.65 -21.95
N ARG A 558 8.24 -8.72 -21.69
CA ARG A 558 9.05 -9.90 -22.00
C ARG A 558 8.67 -11.13 -21.16
N SER A 559 8.13 -10.93 -19.98
CA SER A 559 7.73 -12.01 -19.07
C SER A 559 6.28 -12.43 -19.26
N LEU A 560 5.46 -11.62 -19.95
CA LEU A 560 4.01 -11.86 -20.11
C LEU A 560 3.63 -13.24 -20.66
N PRO A 561 4.38 -13.87 -21.59
CA PRO A 561 4.03 -15.20 -22.08
C PRO A 561 3.90 -16.26 -20.98
N HIS A 562 4.61 -16.08 -19.86
CA HIS A 562 4.61 -17.01 -18.73
C HIS A 562 3.67 -16.59 -17.59
N MET A 563 2.91 -15.51 -17.75
CA MET A 563 2.14 -14.92 -16.66
C MET A 563 1.15 -15.91 -16.03
N MET A 564 0.35 -16.60 -16.85
CA MET A 564 -0.62 -17.57 -16.33
C MET A 564 0.01 -18.86 -15.84
N GLN A 565 1.09 -19.30 -16.47
CA GLN A 565 1.84 -20.45 -16.00
C GLN A 565 2.34 -20.20 -14.57
N ASN A 566 2.94 -19.03 -14.34
CA ASN A 566 3.36 -18.61 -13.00
C ASN A 566 2.15 -18.46 -12.05
N PHE A 567 1.01 -17.95 -12.54
CA PHE A 567 -0.21 -17.80 -11.73
C PHE A 567 -0.78 -19.16 -11.28
N GLN A 568 -0.79 -20.16 -12.17
CA GLN A 568 -1.22 -21.53 -11.86
C GLN A 568 -0.25 -22.21 -10.88
N ILE A 569 1.06 -22.03 -11.06
CA ILE A 569 2.05 -22.52 -10.09
C ILE A 569 1.83 -21.87 -8.71
N ALA A 570 1.58 -20.55 -8.67
CA ALA A 570 1.26 -19.86 -7.42
C ALA A 570 -0.03 -20.40 -6.78
N ALA A 571 -1.07 -20.67 -7.56
CA ALA A 571 -2.31 -21.26 -7.08
C ALA A 571 -2.08 -22.66 -6.47
N ALA A 572 -1.32 -23.51 -7.17
CA ALA A 572 -0.94 -24.84 -6.70
C ALA A 572 -0.12 -24.77 -5.39
N LEU A 573 0.82 -23.83 -5.28
CA LEU A 573 1.59 -23.61 -4.06
C LEU A 573 0.72 -23.14 -2.89
N LEU A 574 -0.22 -22.22 -3.14
CA LEU A 574 -1.20 -21.78 -2.14
C LEU A 574 -2.12 -22.93 -1.72
N ASN A 575 -2.46 -23.84 -2.64
CA ASN A 575 -3.24 -25.01 -2.29
C ASN A 575 -2.47 -26.02 -1.45
N ARG A 576 -1.22 -26.30 -1.82
CA ARG A 576 -0.38 -27.29 -1.14
C ARG A 576 0.07 -26.82 0.25
N PHE A 577 0.45 -25.55 0.37
CA PHE A 577 1.16 -25.05 1.55
C PHE A 577 0.47 -23.89 2.27
N GLY A 578 -0.61 -23.35 1.71
CA GLY A 578 -1.37 -22.24 2.28
C GLY A 578 -2.27 -22.69 3.43
N VAL A 579 -2.59 -21.74 4.31
CA VAL A 579 -3.51 -21.98 5.44
C VAL A 579 -4.95 -21.83 4.94
N ARG A 580 -5.78 -22.84 5.20
CA ARG A 580 -7.22 -22.79 4.93
C ARG A 580 -7.92 -21.85 5.90
N PHE A 581 -8.93 -21.15 5.41
CA PHE A 581 -9.79 -20.36 6.26
C PHE A 581 -10.64 -21.29 7.13
N VAL A 582 -10.79 -20.91 8.39
CA VAL A 582 -11.61 -21.62 9.37
C VAL A 582 -12.79 -20.75 9.76
N ASP A 583 -13.81 -21.39 10.33
CA ASP A 583 -14.98 -20.68 10.80
C ASP A 583 -14.63 -19.61 11.84
N ASN A 584 -15.40 -18.52 11.81
CA ASN A 584 -15.39 -17.56 12.90
C ASN A 584 -15.87 -18.25 14.18
N ILE A 585 -15.26 -17.92 15.33
CA ILE A 585 -15.66 -18.47 16.63
C ILE A 585 -17.16 -18.26 16.95
N TYR A 586 -17.80 -17.26 16.33
CA TYR A 586 -19.23 -16.95 16.46
C TYR A 586 -20.06 -17.37 15.23
N ALA A 587 -19.57 -18.26 14.36
CA ALA A 587 -20.24 -18.60 13.10
C ALA A 587 -21.67 -19.10 13.29
N THR A 588 -21.92 -19.95 14.29
CA THR A 588 -23.26 -20.47 14.61
C THR A 588 -24.21 -19.37 15.05
N GLU A 589 -23.78 -18.49 15.97
CA GLU A 589 -24.60 -17.36 16.43
C GLU A 589 -24.88 -16.35 15.31
N ILE A 590 -23.89 -16.09 14.45
CA ILE A 590 -24.05 -15.26 13.26
C ILE A 590 -25.13 -15.84 12.37
N LEU A 591 -25.12 -17.16 12.15
CA LEU A 591 -26.09 -17.85 11.31
C LEU A 591 -27.51 -17.80 11.92
N GLU A 592 -27.64 -17.97 13.23
CA GLU A 592 -28.91 -17.80 13.94
C GLU A 592 -29.48 -16.38 13.78
N ILE A 593 -28.63 -15.36 13.93
CA ILE A 593 -29.04 -13.96 13.73
C ILE A 593 -29.49 -13.74 12.27
N ILE A 594 -28.77 -14.30 11.30
CA ILE A 594 -29.17 -14.23 9.88
C ILE A 594 -30.56 -14.84 9.70
N ARG A 595 -30.79 -16.06 10.18
CA ARG A 595 -32.07 -16.77 10.06
C ARG A 595 -33.22 -16.00 10.70
N GLN A 596 -33.02 -15.47 11.91
CA GLN A 596 -34.03 -14.69 12.64
C GLN A 596 -34.39 -13.38 11.92
N ARG A 597 -33.43 -12.75 11.25
CA ARG A 597 -33.60 -11.42 10.66
C ARG A 597 -33.89 -11.41 9.15
N MET A 598 -33.69 -12.54 8.48
CA MET A 598 -33.70 -12.64 7.01
C MET A 598 -34.95 -12.05 6.37
N ASN A 599 -36.11 -12.38 6.97
CA ASN A 599 -37.45 -12.04 6.48
C ASN A 599 -38.09 -10.90 7.27
N LEU A 600 -37.33 -10.22 8.12
CA LEU A 600 -37.83 -9.08 8.89
C LEU A 600 -37.87 -7.83 8.02
N GLU A 601 -38.97 -7.10 8.10
CA GLU A 601 -39.05 -5.72 7.61
C GLU A 601 -38.30 -4.75 8.54
N ASN A 602 -37.93 -3.59 7.98
CA ASN A 602 -37.31 -2.50 8.73
C ASN A 602 -38.35 -1.41 9.01
N ASN A 603 -39.09 -1.60 10.10
CA ASN A 603 -40.19 -0.73 10.51
C ASN A 603 -39.69 0.67 10.87
N LEU A 604 -38.50 0.78 11.44
CA LEU A 604 -37.85 2.07 11.67
C LEU A 604 -37.58 2.83 10.36
N ALA A 605 -37.13 2.14 9.30
CA ALA A 605 -36.93 2.77 7.99
C ALA A 605 -38.28 3.26 7.40
N ASN A 606 -39.34 2.46 7.52
CA ASN A 606 -40.68 2.83 7.08
C ASN A 606 -41.17 4.10 7.81
N MET A 607 -41.02 4.15 9.13
CA MET A 607 -41.38 5.32 9.93
C MET A 607 -40.57 6.57 9.54
N VAL A 608 -39.24 6.43 9.41
CA VAL A 608 -38.33 7.52 9.05
C VAL A 608 -38.73 8.18 7.73
N GLU A 609 -39.10 7.34 6.75
CA GLU A 609 -39.55 7.75 5.42
C GLU A 609 -40.93 8.41 5.48
N ALA A 610 -41.93 7.72 6.06
CA ALA A 610 -43.30 8.23 6.17
C ALA A 610 -43.38 9.60 6.88
N ARG A 611 -42.56 9.80 7.91
CA ARG A 611 -42.53 11.06 8.68
C ARG A 611 -41.57 12.11 8.13
N ASN A 612 -40.82 11.80 7.07
CA ASN A 612 -39.79 12.67 6.49
C ASN A 612 -38.75 13.14 7.54
N MET A 613 -38.30 12.23 8.41
CA MET A 613 -37.50 12.55 9.60
C MET A 613 -36.16 13.24 9.28
N ASN A 614 -35.63 13.05 8.06
CA ASN A 614 -34.41 13.73 7.60
C ASN A 614 -34.56 15.26 7.53
N ARG A 615 -35.79 15.77 7.33
CA ARG A 615 -36.09 17.20 7.22
C ARG A 615 -36.49 17.83 8.56
N ARG A 616 -36.87 17.02 9.55
CA ARG A 616 -37.33 17.50 10.87
C ARG A 616 -36.12 17.78 11.76
N THR A 617 -35.69 19.03 11.84
CA THR A 617 -34.55 19.43 12.68
C THR A 617 -34.97 19.72 14.13
N SER A 618 -36.16 20.30 14.34
CA SER A 618 -36.69 20.67 15.66
C SER A 618 -36.86 19.49 16.63
N TYR A 619 -37.05 18.27 16.11
CA TYR A 619 -37.26 17.06 16.90
C TYR A 619 -35.97 16.50 17.50
N PHE A 620 -34.82 17.08 17.18
CA PHE A 620 -33.53 16.48 17.47
C PHE A 620 -32.60 17.46 18.17
N GLN A 621 -32.07 17.02 19.30
CA GLN A 621 -31.14 17.78 20.13
C GLN A 621 -29.75 17.16 20.02
N SER A 622 -28.73 17.98 19.74
CA SER A 622 -27.35 17.48 19.63
C SER A 622 -26.82 16.93 20.95
N ILE A 623 -26.04 15.86 20.85
CA ILE A 623 -25.27 15.31 21.96
C ILE A 623 -23.94 16.06 21.98
N THR A 624 -23.69 16.79 23.06
CA THR A 624 -22.42 17.45 23.32
C THR A 624 -21.77 16.83 24.56
N ALA A 625 -20.43 16.82 24.62
CA ALA A 625 -19.67 16.12 25.67
C ALA A 625 -19.94 16.64 27.10
N ASP A 626 -20.44 17.86 27.22
CA ASP A 626 -20.85 18.56 28.44
C ASP A 626 -22.30 18.22 28.88
N ARG A 627 -23.08 17.58 27.99
CA ARG A 627 -24.49 17.27 28.22
C ARG A 627 -24.66 15.76 28.35
N ASN A 628 -24.90 15.29 29.57
CA ASN A 628 -25.13 13.89 29.95
C ASN A 628 -26.47 13.32 29.40
N ASN A 629 -26.77 13.56 28.12
CA ASN A 629 -28.08 13.36 27.51
C ASN A 629 -28.22 11.98 26.84
N ILE A 630 -27.18 11.14 26.89
CA ILE A 630 -27.24 9.72 26.52
C ILE A 630 -27.05 8.88 27.78
N VAL A 631 -28.07 8.85 28.63
CA VAL A 631 -28.05 8.04 29.87
C VAL A 631 -28.25 6.54 29.55
N TYR A 632 -28.78 6.19 28.37
CA TYR A 632 -29.35 4.87 28.12
C TYR A 632 -28.74 4.07 26.95
N PHE A 633 -27.64 4.51 26.33
CA PHE A 633 -27.00 3.69 25.29
C PHE A 633 -26.23 2.53 25.93
N PRO A 634 -26.46 1.27 25.52
CA PRO A 634 -25.84 0.11 26.15
C PRO A 634 -24.31 0.10 25.95
N ILE A 635 -23.57 -0.22 27.02
CA ILE A 635 -22.15 -0.53 26.91
C ILE A 635 -22.03 -1.91 26.23
N LEU A 636 -21.21 -1.98 25.18
CA LEU A 636 -21.03 -3.16 24.34
C LEU A 636 -19.62 -3.71 24.49
N GLU A 637 -19.49 -5.03 24.38
CA GLU A 637 -18.20 -5.69 24.21
C GLU A 637 -17.83 -5.85 22.72
N MET A 638 -16.58 -6.21 22.42
CA MET A 638 -16.16 -6.48 21.04
C MET A 638 -16.99 -7.62 20.41
N ARG A 639 -17.35 -8.62 21.21
CA ARG A 639 -18.25 -9.71 20.79
C ARG A 639 -19.59 -9.18 20.30
N ASP A 640 -20.22 -8.26 21.03
CA ASP A 640 -21.49 -7.65 20.65
C ASP A 640 -21.39 -6.94 19.31
N LEU A 641 -20.31 -6.20 19.08
CA LEU A 641 -20.07 -5.51 17.81
C LEU A 641 -19.89 -6.50 16.65
N ILE A 642 -19.19 -7.61 16.86
CA ILE A 642 -18.99 -8.66 15.84
C ILE A 642 -20.33 -9.28 15.46
N LEU A 643 -21.15 -9.65 16.45
CA LEU A 643 -22.48 -10.23 16.23
C LEU A 643 -23.45 -9.21 15.60
N PHE A 644 -23.38 -7.94 15.98
CA PHE A 644 -24.20 -6.88 15.40
C PHE A 644 -23.83 -6.59 13.93
N ALA A 645 -22.54 -6.63 13.59
CA ALA A 645 -22.04 -6.41 12.22
C ALA A 645 -22.13 -7.67 11.34
N LEU A 646 -22.18 -8.84 11.97
CA LEU A 646 -21.90 -10.16 11.37
C LEU A 646 -20.49 -10.19 10.75
N GLY A 647 -19.50 -9.75 11.53
CA GLY A 647 -18.08 -9.80 11.15
C GLY A 647 -17.30 -8.48 11.34
N MET A 648 -15.97 -8.55 11.19
CA MET A 648 -15.05 -7.47 11.57
C MET A 648 -14.98 -6.30 10.58
N TYR A 649 -15.42 -6.49 9.32
CA TYR A 649 -15.21 -5.50 8.27
C TYR A 649 -15.81 -4.13 8.61
N GLN A 650 -17.07 -4.11 9.08
CA GLN A 650 -17.75 -2.84 9.38
C GLN A 650 -17.14 -2.14 10.61
N ILE A 651 -16.63 -2.91 11.58
CA ILE A 651 -15.95 -2.38 12.77
C ILE A 651 -14.65 -1.68 12.36
N ARG A 652 -13.86 -2.28 11.47
CA ARG A 652 -12.65 -1.64 10.90
C ARG A 652 -12.99 -0.35 10.18
N GLN A 653 -14.06 -0.35 9.40
CA GLN A 653 -14.53 0.85 8.68
C GLN A 653 -15.06 1.94 9.62
N ALA A 654 -15.72 1.58 10.72
CA ALA A 654 -16.24 2.54 11.70
C ALA A 654 -15.15 3.43 12.28
N ARG A 655 -13.97 2.87 12.58
CA ARG A 655 -12.82 3.65 13.06
C ARG A 655 -12.36 4.70 12.05
N SER A 656 -12.35 4.37 10.75
CA SER A 656 -12.01 5.33 9.69
C SER A 656 -13.04 6.44 9.56
N TYR A 657 -14.33 6.10 9.56
CA TYR A 657 -15.39 7.11 9.53
C TYR A 657 -15.33 8.02 10.75
N TYR A 658 -15.08 7.47 11.95
CA TYR A 658 -14.86 8.27 13.14
C TYR A 658 -13.68 9.24 12.98
N GLY A 659 -12.57 8.78 12.39
CA GLY A 659 -11.41 9.62 12.07
C GLY A 659 -11.74 10.84 11.21
N GLU A 660 -12.40 10.62 10.07
CA GLU A 660 -12.88 11.69 9.16
C GLU A 660 -13.82 12.68 9.85
N HIS A 661 -14.47 12.24 10.92
CA HIS A 661 -15.44 13.01 11.65
C HIS A 661 -14.85 13.90 12.74
N VAL A 662 -13.83 13.40 13.45
CA VAL A 662 -13.14 14.16 14.49
C VAL A 662 -12.05 15.07 13.91
N ARG A 663 -11.54 14.77 12.71
CA ARG A 663 -10.59 15.62 11.98
C ARG A 663 -11.32 16.70 11.17
N PHE A 664 -10.85 17.95 11.28
CA PHE A 664 -11.31 19.16 10.54
C PHE A 664 -12.83 19.47 10.67
N HIS A 665 -13.16 20.59 11.33
CA HIS A 665 -14.52 21.13 11.51
C HIS A 665 -15.61 20.15 12.04
N GLY A 666 -15.25 19.00 12.61
CA GLY A 666 -16.14 18.18 13.46
C GLY A 666 -17.46 17.78 12.81
N GLY A 667 -17.43 16.92 11.79
CA GLY A 667 -18.60 16.61 10.96
C GLY A 667 -19.63 15.62 11.53
N TYR A 668 -19.44 15.10 12.75
CA TYR A 668 -20.36 14.13 13.35
C TYR A 668 -21.36 14.81 14.27
N ARG A 669 -22.59 14.92 13.80
CA ARG A 669 -23.71 15.32 14.65
C ARG A 669 -24.48 14.07 15.01
N ILE A 670 -24.37 13.68 16.26
CA ILE A 670 -25.28 12.73 16.88
C ILE A 670 -26.32 13.55 17.61
N GLU A 671 -27.58 13.21 17.41
CA GLU A 671 -28.71 13.91 17.96
C GLU A 671 -29.68 12.90 18.58
N VAL A 672 -30.26 13.23 19.74
CA VAL A 672 -31.33 12.44 20.36
C VAL A 672 -32.66 13.07 19.99
N CYS A 673 -33.64 12.23 19.67
CA CYS A 673 -34.99 12.71 19.43
C CYS A 673 -35.67 13.09 20.75
N SER A 674 -36.20 14.30 20.83
CA SER A 674 -36.96 14.79 21.99
C SER A 674 -38.45 14.43 21.95
N GLU A 675 -38.94 13.98 20.80
CA GLU A 675 -40.33 13.55 20.63
C GLU A 675 -40.51 12.10 21.07
N GLN A 676 -41.61 11.81 21.74
CA GLN A 676 -42.01 10.44 22.06
C GLN A 676 -42.82 9.85 20.89
N PHE A 677 -42.50 8.61 20.53
CA PHE A 677 -43.21 7.88 19.48
C PHE A 677 -43.90 6.66 20.08
N HIS A 678 -45.18 6.49 19.76
CA HIS A 678 -45.87 5.25 20.09
C HIS A 678 -45.38 4.15 19.15
N SER A 679 -44.66 3.17 19.70
CA SER A 679 -44.10 2.06 18.93
C SER A 679 -45.15 1.27 18.14
N SER A 680 -46.40 1.25 18.62
CA SER A 680 -47.52 0.55 18.02
C SER A 680 -47.97 1.10 16.66
N GLU A 681 -47.71 2.37 16.34
CA GLU A 681 -48.16 2.99 15.07
C GLU A 681 -47.42 2.41 13.84
N TYR A 682 -46.17 1.99 14.04
CA TYR A 682 -45.33 1.44 12.97
C TYR A 682 -44.81 0.03 13.28
N ASP A 683 -45.35 -0.62 14.32
CA ASP A 683 -44.91 -1.95 14.77
C ASP A 683 -43.39 -1.99 15.08
N LEU A 684 -42.88 -0.95 15.75
CA LEU A 684 -41.47 -0.87 16.12
C LEU A 684 -41.14 -1.89 17.21
N ARG A 685 -39.98 -2.54 17.09
CA ARG A 685 -39.48 -3.49 18.09
C ARG A 685 -39.03 -2.78 19.37
N GLY A 686 -39.42 -3.35 20.51
CA GLY A 686 -39.15 -2.83 21.85
C GLY A 686 -40.44 -2.50 22.60
N SER A 687 -40.35 -2.20 23.89
CA SER A 687 -41.51 -1.79 24.69
C SER A 687 -42.09 -0.44 24.24
N ALA A 688 -43.42 -0.29 24.37
CA ALA A 688 -44.13 0.93 23.99
C ALA A 688 -43.78 2.15 24.84
N ASN A 689 -43.29 1.93 26.06
CA ASN A 689 -42.92 2.97 27.01
C ASN A 689 -41.44 2.79 27.38
N GLY A 690 -40.58 3.73 26.98
CA GLY A 690 -39.16 3.70 27.32
C GLY A 690 -38.19 3.42 26.17
N THR A 691 -38.50 3.90 24.96
CA THR A 691 -37.54 3.87 23.84
C THR A 691 -36.90 5.23 23.60
N THR A 692 -35.67 5.21 23.06
CA THR A 692 -34.93 6.42 22.66
C THR A 692 -34.53 6.31 21.20
N LEU A 693 -34.87 7.33 20.39
CA LEU A 693 -34.44 7.41 18.99
C LEU A 693 -33.20 8.31 18.86
N ILE A 694 -32.14 7.78 18.27
CA ILE A 694 -30.91 8.50 17.96
C ILE A 694 -30.80 8.72 16.45
N ARG A 695 -30.36 9.92 16.04
CA ARG A 695 -29.99 10.24 14.67
C ARG A 695 -28.52 10.59 14.58
N GLY A 696 -27.82 10.04 13.59
CA GLY A 696 -26.47 10.46 13.22
C GLY A 696 -26.41 11.01 11.81
N ARG A 697 -25.58 12.02 11.60
CA ARG A 697 -25.27 12.61 10.29
C ARG A 697 -23.83 12.29 9.91
N ILE A 698 -23.66 11.46 8.89
CA ILE A 698 -22.37 10.89 8.48
C ILE A 698 -22.00 11.36 7.08
N LYS A 699 -20.84 12.00 6.92
CA LYS A 699 -20.35 12.43 5.60
C LYS A 699 -19.85 11.22 4.82
N SER A 700 -20.05 11.24 3.51
CA SER A 700 -19.52 10.21 2.62
C SER A 700 -18.00 10.31 2.52
N ARG A 701 -17.31 9.17 2.64
CA ARG A 701 -15.86 9.07 2.41
C ARG A 701 -15.42 9.34 0.96
N HIS A 702 -16.36 9.30 0.01
CA HIS A 702 -16.07 9.36 -1.43
C HIS A 702 -16.53 10.67 -2.07
N VAL A 703 -17.49 11.37 -1.44
CA VAL A 703 -18.15 12.54 -2.04
C VAL A 703 -18.41 13.56 -0.95
N THR A 704 -17.62 14.64 -0.94
CA THR A 704 -17.63 15.68 0.11
C THR A 704 -19.02 16.24 0.41
N ARG A 705 -19.85 16.44 -0.62
CA ARG A 705 -21.21 17.01 -0.49
C ARG A 705 -22.28 16.01 -0.02
N ARG A 706 -21.98 14.71 -0.01
CA ARG A 706 -22.98 13.67 0.31
C ARG A 706 -22.96 13.36 1.80
N GLN A 707 -24.12 13.40 2.42
CA GLN A 707 -24.33 13.02 3.82
C GLN A 707 -25.36 11.88 3.91
N TYR A 708 -25.10 10.94 4.80
CA TYR A 708 -26.00 9.85 5.17
C TYR A 708 -26.64 10.13 6.51
N TYR A 709 -27.93 9.87 6.61
CA TYR A 709 -28.68 9.89 7.86
C TYR A 709 -28.73 8.46 8.40
N VAL A 710 -28.46 8.32 9.68
CA VAL A 710 -28.48 7.06 10.40
C VAL A 710 -29.46 7.20 11.55
N TYR A 711 -30.31 6.20 11.76
CA TYR A 711 -31.23 6.15 12.88
C TYR A 711 -31.02 4.87 13.68
N ILE A 712 -31.05 4.98 15.01
CA ILE A 712 -30.94 3.85 15.94
C ILE A 712 -32.05 3.99 16.97
N LEU A 713 -32.88 2.96 17.10
CA LEU A 713 -33.87 2.84 18.13
C LEU A 713 -33.30 1.99 19.28
N LEU A 714 -33.39 2.54 20.49
CA LEU A 714 -32.94 1.90 21.71
C LEU A 714 -34.12 1.58 22.61
N GLU A 715 -34.04 0.47 23.31
CA GLU A 715 -34.85 0.20 24.49
C GLU A 715 -34.06 0.58 25.73
N ASN A 716 -34.59 1.52 26.52
CA ASN A 716 -33.87 2.08 27.65
C ASN A 716 -33.67 1.02 28.74
N ASN A 717 -32.52 1.07 29.42
CA ASN A 717 -32.14 0.17 30.52
C ASN A 717 -31.96 -1.31 30.14
N ILE A 718 -31.92 -1.65 28.85
CA ILE A 718 -31.56 -3.00 28.39
C ILE A 718 -30.05 -3.05 28.07
N PRO A 719 -29.26 -3.90 28.74
CA PRO A 719 -27.82 -3.99 28.52
C PRO A 719 -27.49 -4.73 27.21
N GLY A 720 -26.25 -4.54 26.75
CA GLY A 720 -25.69 -5.27 25.60
C GLY A 720 -26.37 -4.96 24.26
N ARG A 721 -26.05 -5.77 23.24
CA ARG A 721 -26.57 -5.55 21.87
C ARG A 721 -28.09 -5.62 21.74
N THR A 722 -28.78 -6.28 22.67
CA THR A 722 -30.24 -6.44 22.65
C THR A 722 -30.98 -5.15 22.97
N GLY A 723 -30.33 -4.19 23.66
CA GLY A 723 -30.90 -2.85 23.87
C GLY A 723 -30.98 -2.02 22.59
N ILE A 724 -30.33 -2.44 21.50
CA ILE A 724 -30.47 -1.82 20.18
C ILE A 724 -31.50 -2.63 19.38
N THR A 725 -32.74 -2.15 19.34
CA THR A 725 -33.87 -2.91 18.80
C THR A 725 -33.98 -2.79 17.28
N GLU A 726 -33.80 -1.59 16.73
CA GLU A 726 -33.85 -1.32 15.29
C GLU A 726 -32.84 -0.24 14.86
N TYR A 727 -32.47 -0.27 13.58
CA TYR A 727 -31.60 0.73 12.99
C TYR A 727 -31.84 0.82 11.48
N CYS A 728 -31.58 2.00 10.92
CA CYS A 728 -31.57 2.19 9.48
C CYS A 728 -30.57 3.28 9.08
N CYS A 729 -30.25 3.33 7.79
CA CYS A 729 -29.38 4.35 7.22
C CYS A 729 -29.90 4.75 5.84
N SER A 730 -29.66 5.98 5.38
CA SER A 730 -30.02 6.43 4.03
C SER A 730 -29.04 5.99 2.93
N CYS A 731 -28.07 5.13 3.23
CA CYS A 731 -27.15 4.58 2.22
C CYS A 731 -27.79 3.42 1.43
N LEU A 732 -27.22 3.04 0.28
CA LEU A 732 -27.76 2.01 -0.63
C LEU A 732 -28.30 0.73 0.05
N VAL A 733 -27.59 0.20 1.04
CA VAL A 733 -27.94 -1.06 1.76
C VAL A 733 -28.50 -0.81 3.15
N GLY A 734 -28.86 0.43 3.46
CA GLY A 734 -29.12 0.92 4.82
C GLY A 734 -30.44 0.48 5.43
N ARG A 735 -31.34 -0.16 4.67
CA ARG A 735 -32.56 -0.80 5.20
C ARG A 735 -32.33 -2.19 5.77
N ARG A 736 -31.16 -2.82 5.54
CA ARG A 736 -30.93 -4.20 5.98
C ARG A 736 -31.08 -4.36 7.49
N THR A 737 -31.68 -5.47 7.89
CA THR A 737 -31.77 -5.94 9.28
C THR A 737 -30.71 -7.02 9.56
N VAL A 738 -30.23 -7.71 8.53
CA VAL A 738 -29.10 -8.67 8.61
C VAL A 738 -27.78 -7.91 8.60
N GLY A 739 -27.14 -7.83 9.77
CA GLY A 739 -25.96 -6.99 10.00
C GLY A 739 -26.27 -5.49 9.78
N CYS A 740 -25.24 -4.66 9.64
CA CYS A 740 -25.42 -3.20 9.53
C CYS A 740 -24.37 -2.56 8.62
N CYS A 741 -24.67 -1.43 7.97
CA CYS A 741 -23.67 -0.74 7.14
C CYS A 741 -22.59 -0.06 8.01
N ALA A 742 -21.48 0.35 7.39
CA ALA A 742 -20.40 1.05 8.09
C ALA A 742 -20.90 2.29 8.85
N HIS A 743 -21.86 3.03 8.31
CA HIS A 743 -22.43 4.24 8.93
C HIS A 743 -23.17 3.92 10.24
N VAL A 744 -24.02 2.89 10.25
CA VAL A 744 -24.68 2.41 11.48
C VAL A 744 -23.62 1.93 12.48
N MET A 745 -22.67 1.12 12.01
CA MET A 745 -21.59 0.62 12.85
C MET A 745 -20.76 1.75 13.47
N THR A 746 -20.52 2.86 12.78
CA THR A 746 -19.80 4.01 13.36
C THR A 746 -20.48 4.56 14.61
N LEU A 747 -21.82 4.72 14.59
CA LEU A 747 -22.57 5.16 15.78
C LEU A 747 -22.52 4.12 16.89
N VAL A 748 -22.82 2.86 16.56
CA VAL A 748 -22.88 1.77 17.54
C VAL A 748 -21.51 1.53 18.18
N TRP A 749 -20.46 1.51 17.36
CA TRP A 749 -19.08 1.38 17.82
C TRP A 749 -18.67 2.54 18.71
N TYR A 750 -18.94 3.79 18.31
CA TYR A 750 -18.54 4.95 19.10
C TYR A 750 -19.29 5.04 20.43
N LEU A 751 -20.63 4.96 20.39
CA LEU A 751 -21.49 5.13 21.56
C LEU A 751 -21.46 3.92 22.50
N GLY A 752 -21.35 2.70 21.97
CA GLY A 752 -21.42 1.48 22.78
C GLY A 752 -20.05 1.01 23.29
N TRP A 753 -18.96 1.28 22.56
CA TRP A 753 -17.65 0.69 22.87
C TRP A 753 -16.53 1.73 22.96
N ALA A 754 -16.34 2.55 21.94
CA ALA A 754 -15.14 3.38 21.81
C ALA A 754 -15.06 4.45 22.90
N ARG A 755 -16.14 5.20 23.15
CA ARG A 755 -16.17 6.29 24.17
C ARG A 755 -15.87 5.82 25.61
N HIS A 756 -15.92 4.51 25.84
CA HIS A 756 -15.62 3.88 27.13
C HIS A 756 -14.18 3.35 27.23
N GLN A 757 -13.38 3.53 26.17
CA GLN A 757 -11.96 3.16 26.16
C GLN A 757 -11.09 4.31 26.67
N GLN A 758 -9.96 3.99 27.32
CA GLN A 758 -9.04 4.99 27.89
C GLN A 758 -8.42 5.92 26.84
N HIS A 759 -8.20 5.43 25.61
CA HIS A 759 -7.61 6.20 24.52
C HIS A 759 -8.28 5.85 23.19
N ILE A 760 -8.87 6.86 22.52
CA ILE A 760 -9.37 6.75 21.16
C ILE A 760 -8.57 7.73 20.30
N SER A 761 -7.83 7.22 19.34
CA SER A 761 -7.10 8.04 18.36
C SER A 761 -7.67 7.88 16.97
N ALA A 762 -7.61 8.96 16.19
CA ALA A 762 -7.98 8.90 14.80
C ALA A 762 -6.97 8.03 14.02
N PRO A 763 -7.41 7.27 13.02
CA PRO A 763 -6.53 6.36 12.28
C PRO A 763 -5.55 7.11 11.37
N ALA A 764 -4.25 6.89 11.53
CA ALA A 764 -3.19 7.49 10.71
C ALA A 764 -3.10 9.03 10.78
N GLU A 765 -3.11 9.61 11.98
CA GLU A 765 -2.99 11.08 12.20
C GLU A 765 -1.71 11.67 11.61
N PHE A 766 -0.64 10.89 11.56
CA PHE A 766 0.63 11.30 10.97
C PHE A 766 0.54 11.67 9.48
N LEU A 767 -0.57 11.34 8.79
CA LEU A 767 -0.80 11.71 7.39
C LEU A 767 -1.41 13.12 7.23
N ASP A 768 -2.00 13.69 8.29
CA ASP A 768 -2.78 14.93 8.18
C ASP A 768 -1.93 16.14 7.73
N GLY A 769 -0.63 16.12 8.04
CA GLY A 769 0.35 17.14 7.65
C GLY A 769 1.24 16.78 6.45
N VAL A 770 0.99 15.66 5.76
CA VAL A 770 1.80 15.23 4.60
C VAL A 770 1.39 15.96 3.33
N ILE A 771 0.11 16.27 3.18
CA ILE A 771 -0.43 16.99 2.02
C ILE A 771 -0.52 18.48 2.39
N VAL A 772 0.16 19.34 1.62
CA VAL A 772 -0.01 20.79 1.72
C VAL A 772 -1.46 21.10 1.36
N ARG A 773 -2.18 21.71 2.30
CA ARG A 773 -3.50 22.25 2.03
C ARG A 773 -3.28 23.67 1.55
N GLU A 774 -3.77 23.98 0.36
CA GLU A 774 -4.05 25.37 0.02
C GLU A 774 -5.17 25.76 0.99
N ASP A 775 -4.91 26.76 1.83
CA ASP A 775 -5.97 27.31 2.68
C ASP A 775 -7.04 27.80 1.73
N ASP A 776 -8.19 27.12 1.70
CA ASP A 776 -9.38 27.63 1.03
C ASP A 776 -9.72 28.94 1.77
N GLU A 777 -9.40 30.08 1.15
CA GLU A 777 -9.78 31.41 1.64
C GLU A 777 -11.32 31.39 1.91
N GLU A 778 -11.69 31.64 3.17
CA GLU A 778 -13.08 31.66 3.66
C GLU A 778 -14.00 32.63 2.91
#